data_AF-A0A0F2E1N5-F1
#
_entry.id   AF-A0A0F2E1N5-F1
#
_cell.length_a   1.000
_cell.length_b   1.000
_cell.length_c   1.000
_cell.angle_alpha   90.00
_cell.angle_beta   90.00
_cell.angle_gamma   90.00
#
_symmetry.space_group_name_H-M   'P 1'
#
loop_
_entity.id
_entity.type
_entity.pdbx_description
1 polymer ?
#
loop_
_entity_poly.entity_id
_entity_poly.type
_entity_poly.pdbx_seq_one_letter_code
_entity_poly.pdbx_strand_id
1 'polypeptide(L)'
;MNTKKRVLSAGLTFAAALLLAACGQSGSDTKTYSSTFSGNPTTFNYLLDYYADNTAIITNLVDGLLENDNHGNLVPSLAEDWSVSSDGLTYTYKLRKDAKWFTADGEEYAPVKAQDFVTGIKYAVDNKSQAIDLIQNSIKGLNDYITGADSDFSKVGVKAIDDQTVEYTLARPEPYWNSKTTNSILFPVNEEFLNSKGKDFGTLSPDSILYSGPYLLKDFTSKSSIEYVKNPHYYDHDKVSIEHVKLAYFDGSDQELTIRNFESGAYSIAGVYPNSSNFAKTKEKYKDNIVYSLQDKTSWYFNFNVNRKAYNHTAKTTDEQKKSTETAVLNKNFRQAVNFALDRTAYSAQSNGEEAASKTLRNTLVPPTFVQVGDKTFGEVVASKLVNYGTEWSDINLADAQDAYFNKEKAQAKFAEAKKELASQGVTFPIHLDVAVDQTSKNAVTGMNSVKQTLESVLGADNIVIDVQQLSTDDFNNVAFLAPTPADRDYDLNFDGWVGDYQDPSTYLNPFNAEDGFYLKIFGLDAQEDKAKIASLGLDTYTKMLKDADSENKDVAKRYEKYAEAQAWMIDNSLIMSAMSSGGTASVTKVTPFTRGYSLVGIKGDGNNYKYMKLQKDTVTTKQYEEAKAKWEQESKKAIEKAQKEAENHIK
;
A
#
# COMPACT_ATOMS: atom_id res chain seq x y z
N MET A 1 63.72 65.47 13.70
CA MET A 1 63.96 64.35 12.76
C MET A 1 64.02 63.06 13.57
N ASN A 2 63.32 61.96 13.28
CA ASN A 2 62.18 61.73 12.42
C ASN A 2 61.59 60.35 12.82
N THR A 3 60.25 60.25 12.85
CA THR A 3 59.43 59.07 12.53
C THR A 3 59.78 57.67 13.06
N LYS A 4 58.89 57.12 13.89
CA LYS A 4 58.27 55.78 13.71
C LYS A 4 57.13 55.58 14.74
N LYS A 5 55.87 55.59 14.28
CA LYS A 5 54.72 54.83 14.82
C LYS A 5 53.44 55.17 14.05
N ARG A 6 52.58 54.15 13.90
CA ARG A 6 51.21 54.09 13.34
C ARG A 6 51.09 53.65 11.87
N VAL A 7 50.74 52.38 11.69
CA VAL A 7 49.75 51.94 10.69
C VAL A 7 48.90 50.87 11.37
N LEU A 8 47.62 51.17 11.52
CA LEU A 8 46.57 50.29 12.02
C LEU A 8 45.35 50.56 11.12
N SER A 9 44.62 49.50 10.79
CA SER A 9 43.19 49.49 10.46
C SER A 9 42.71 50.23 9.20
N ALA A 10 42.63 49.50 8.08
CA ALA A 10 41.57 49.62 7.07
C ALA A 10 41.65 48.41 6.11
N GLY A 11 40.91 47.34 6.38
CA GLY A 11 40.93 46.15 5.52
C GLY A 11 40.12 44.95 6.01
N LEU A 12 39.13 45.16 6.88
CA LEU A 12 38.28 44.09 7.41
C LEU A 12 36.85 44.60 7.60
N THR A 13 36.25 45.15 6.55
CA THR A 13 34.83 45.58 6.62
C THR A 13 34.04 45.40 5.32
N PHE A 14 34.57 44.70 4.32
CA PHE A 14 33.84 44.43 3.07
C PHE A 14 33.43 42.97 2.84
N ALA A 15 33.82 42.04 3.74
CA ALA A 15 33.42 40.63 3.65
C ALA A 15 32.18 40.26 4.51
N ALA A 16 31.70 41.18 5.36
CA ALA A 16 30.56 40.92 6.26
C ALA A 16 29.21 41.45 5.71
N ALA A 17 29.21 42.20 4.60
CA ALA A 17 27.99 42.79 4.03
C ALA A 17 27.30 41.93 2.94
N LEU A 18 27.94 40.85 2.47
CA LEU A 18 27.34 39.92 1.49
C LEU A 18 26.67 38.69 2.13
N LEU A 19 26.77 38.52 3.46
CA LEU A 19 26.09 37.46 4.21
C LEU A 19 24.79 37.90 4.90
N LEU A 20 24.39 39.18 4.74
CA LEU A 20 23.18 39.74 5.35
C LEU A 20 22.09 40.14 4.34
N ALA A 21 22.30 39.90 3.04
CA ALA A 21 21.30 40.16 2.00
C ALA A 21 20.50 38.92 1.55
N ALA A 22 20.77 37.74 2.12
CA ALA A 22 19.99 36.52 1.84
C ALA A 22 18.78 36.33 2.79
N CYS A 23 18.61 37.19 3.80
CA CYS A 23 17.42 37.19 4.67
C CYS A 23 16.36 38.22 4.23
N GLY A 24 16.38 38.62 2.96
CA GLY A 24 15.59 39.74 2.44
C GLY A 24 14.73 39.39 1.24
N GLN A 25 14.37 38.13 1.00
CA GLN A 25 13.33 37.80 0.02
C GLN A 25 12.71 36.45 0.36
N SER A 26 11.83 36.44 1.37
CA SER A 26 10.89 35.36 1.63
C SER A 26 9.80 35.33 0.55
N GLY A 27 10.21 35.07 -0.69
CA GLY A 27 9.33 34.49 -1.68
C GLY A 27 9.13 33.03 -1.29
N SER A 28 7.89 32.55 -1.24
CA SER A 28 7.64 31.12 -1.08
C SER A 28 8.23 30.40 -2.29
N ASP A 29 9.26 29.58 -2.09
CA ASP A 29 9.74 28.68 -3.13
C ASP A 29 8.64 27.64 -3.41
N THR A 30 8.02 27.74 -4.59
CA THR A 30 7.02 26.78 -5.07
C THR A 30 7.61 25.76 -6.04
N LYS A 31 8.93 25.77 -6.22
CA LYS A 31 9.68 24.88 -7.12
C LYS A 31 10.42 23.78 -6.35
N THR A 32 10.66 23.95 -5.06
CA THR A 32 11.25 22.91 -4.20
C THR A 32 10.20 22.29 -3.29
N TYR A 33 9.97 20.98 -3.42
CA TYR A 33 9.24 20.18 -2.44
C TYR A 33 10.22 19.61 -1.41
N SER A 34 9.93 19.77 -0.13
CA SER A 34 10.75 19.22 0.94
C SER A 34 9.89 18.53 2.00
N SER A 35 10.28 17.31 2.38
CA SER A 35 9.53 16.45 3.30
C SER A 35 10.47 15.42 3.95
N THR A 36 9.88 14.44 4.62
CA THR A 36 10.58 13.29 5.17
C THR A 36 10.36 12.02 4.34
N PHE A 37 11.27 11.06 4.50
CA PHE A 37 11.08 9.66 4.13
C PHE A 37 11.46 8.76 5.32
N SER A 38 10.85 7.59 5.44
CA SER A 38 11.10 6.66 6.57
C SER A 38 11.60 5.30 6.13
N GLY A 39 11.18 4.82 4.96
CA GLY A 39 11.68 3.59 4.36
C GLY A 39 13.07 3.77 3.78
N ASN A 40 14.00 2.87 4.07
CA ASN A 40 15.36 2.97 3.53
C ASN A 40 15.52 1.95 2.41
N PRO A 41 15.69 2.38 1.14
CA PRO A 41 15.81 1.44 0.03
C PRO A 41 17.03 0.53 0.23
N THR A 42 16.88 -0.70 -0.19
CA THR A 42 17.95 -1.71 -0.17
C THR A 42 18.53 -1.94 -1.55
N THR A 43 17.80 -1.55 -2.60
CA THR A 43 18.21 -1.65 -4.00
C THR A 43 17.47 -0.64 -4.88
N PHE A 44 18.07 -0.23 -5.99
CA PHE A 44 17.41 0.47 -7.10
C PHE A 44 17.06 -0.47 -8.26
N ASN A 45 17.28 -1.76 -8.10
CA ASN A 45 16.88 -2.76 -9.08
C ASN A 45 15.37 -3.00 -9.02
N TYR A 46 14.65 -2.21 -9.80
CA TYR A 46 13.18 -2.18 -9.82
C TYR A 46 12.52 -3.41 -10.44
N LEU A 47 13.30 -4.36 -10.98
CA LEU A 47 12.81 -5.58 -11.59
C LEU A 47 12.86 -6.80 -10.66
N LEU A 48 13.46 -6.70 -9.46
CA LEU A 48 13.68 -7.85 -8.58
C LEU A 48 12.78 -7.92 -7.35
N ASP A 49 12.19 -6.80 -6.91
CA ASP A 49 11.25 -6.78 -5.79
C ASP A 49 10.17 -5.70 -5.96
N TYR A 50 9.21 -5.73 -5.05
CA TYR A 50 8.06 -4.82 -4.99
C TYR A 50 8.01 -4.07 -3.65
N TYR A 51 9.09 -4.06 -2.88
CA TYR A 51 9.07 -3.47 -1.54
C TYR A 51 8.79 -1.96 -1.61
N ALA A 52 7.93 -1.47 -0.71
CA ALA A 52 7.48 -0.07 -0.70
C ALA A 52 8.65 0.92 -0.62
N ASP A 53 9.67 0.59 0.18
CA ASP A 53 10.86 1.42 0.38
C ASP A 53 11.66 1.61 -0.93
N ASN A 54 11.76 0.58 -1.76
CA ASN A 54 12.44 0.64 -3.05
C ASN A 54 11.56 1.36 -4.08
N THR A 55 10.28 0.96 -4.18
CA THR A 55 9.36 1.49 -5.19
C THR A 55 8.99 2.97 -5.01
N ALA A 56 9.01 3.48 -3.77
CA ALA A 56 8.81 4.89 -3.46
C ALA A 56 9.81 5.83 -4.16
N ILE A 57 11.00 5.32 -4.48
CA ILE A 57 12.01 6.05 -5.25
C ILE A 57 11.77 5.86 -6.74
N ILE A 58 11.62 4.60 -7.16
CA ILE A 58 11.52 4.20 -8.58
C ILE A 58 10.34 4.84 -9.30
N THR A 59 9.21 5.07 -8.62
CA THR A 59 8.03 5.73 -9.21
C THR A 59 8.35 7.11 -9.82
N ASN A 60 9.45 7.75 -9.42
CA ASN A 60 9.87 9.04 -9.97
C ASN A 60 10.93 8.93 -11.09
N LEU A 61 11.57 7.76 -11.26
CA LEU A 61 12.79 7.60 -12.06
C LEU A 61 12.57 6.86 -13.39
N VAL A 62 11.68 5.86 -13.41
CA VAL A 62 11.42 5.01 -14.58
C VAL A 62 9.91 4.92 -14.82
N ASP A 63 9.45 5.14 -16.05
CA ASP A 63 8.04 5.00 -16.43
C ASP A 63 7.71 3.60 -16.97
N GLY A 64 6.44 3.19 -16.83
CA GLY A 64 5.87 1.99 -17.43
C GLY A 64 5.06 2.30 -18.68
N LEU A 65 4.30 1.33 -19.19
CA LEU A 65 3.45 1.53 -20.37
C LEU A 65 2.32 2.53 -20.10
N LEU A 66 1.68 2.41 -18.94
CA LEU A 66 0.60 3.27 -18.46
C LEU A 66 0.95 3.84 -17.08
N GLU A 67 0.22 4.87 -16.67
CA GLU A 67 0.27 5.46 -15.34
C GLU A 67 -1.15 5.85 -14.89
N ASN A 68 -1.31 6.30 -13.64
CA ASN A 68 -2.58 6.86 -13.18
C ASN A 68 -2.56 8.40 -13.20
N ASP A 69 -3.68 8.98 -13.62
CA ASP A 69 -3.92 10.42 -13.50
C ASP A 69 -4.24 10.83 -12.05
N ASN A 70 -4.58 12.11 -11.83
CA ASN A 70 -4.95 12.62 -10.51
C ASN A 70 -6.35 12.15 -10.06
N HIS A 71 -7.08 11.39 -10.86
CA HIS A 71 -8.43 10.86 -10.57
C HIS A 71 -8.46 9.33 -10.42
N GLY A 72 -7.33 8.63 -10.56
CA GLY A 72 -7.26 7.17 -10.46
C GLY A 72 -7.38 6.42 -11.78
N ASN A 73 -7.54 7.11 -12.91
CA ASN A 73 -7.72 6.45 -14.21
C ASN A 73 -6.37 6.08 -14.82
N LEU A 74 -6.32 4.91 -15.46
CA LEU A 74 -5.17 4.53 -16.29
C LEU A 74 -5.11 5.41 -17.54
N VAL A 75 -3.95 6.02 -17.77
CA VAL A 75 -3.69 6.90 -18.91
C VAL A 75 -2.37 6.50 -19.60
N PRO A 76 -2.21 6.84 -20.89
CA PRO A 76 -0.94 6.67 -21.62
C PRO A 76 0.28 7.19 -20.86
N SER A 77 1.34 6.38 -20.78
CA SER A 77 2.67 6.78 -20.28
C SER A 77 3.72 6.55 -21.37
N LEU A 78 4.64 5.58 -21.26
CA LEU A 78 5.57 5.25 -22.37
C LEU A 78 4.85 4.72 -23.61
N ALA A 79 3.67 4.12 -23.45
CA ALA A 79 2.76 3.85 -24.55
C ALA A 79 1.88 5.08 -24.83
N GLU A 80 1.75 5.47 -26.10
CA GLU A 80 0.82 6.53 -26.54
C GLU A 80 -0.57 5.98 -26.92
N ASP A 81 -0.64 4.70 -27.26
CA ASP A 81 -1.86 4.01 -27.71
C ASP A 81 -1.74 2.51 -27.40
N TRP A 82 -2.86 1.82 -27.23
CA TRP A 82 -2.90 0.37 -27.09
C TRP A 82 -4.15 -0.24 -27.73
N SER A 83 -4.13 -1.54 -27.97
CA SER A 83 -5.34 -2.29 -28.30
C SER A 83 -5.34 -3.67 -27.69
N VAL A 84 -6.55 -4.19 -27.48
CA VAL A 84 -6.85 -5.50 -26.90
C VAL A 84 -7.60 -6.31 -27.95
N SER A 85 -7.23 -7.57 -28.16
CA SER A 85 -8.00 -8.46 -29.02
C SER A 85 -9.39 -8.73 -28.43
N SER A 86 -10.38 -9.00 -29.29
CA SER A 86 -11.75 -9.37 -28.88
C SER A 86 -11.88 -10.55 -27.90
N ASP A 87 -10.89 -11.44 -27.83
CA ASP A 87 -10.83 -12.53 -26.85
C ASP A 87 -10.14 -12.14 -25.52
N GLY A 88 -9.61 -10.92 -25.43
CA GLY A 88 -8.93 -10.39 -24.24
C GLY A 88 -7.55 -10.99 -23.98
N LEU A 89 -6.96 -11.71 -24.94
CA LEU A 89 -5.69 -12.42 -24.77
C LEU A 89 -4.47 -11.66 -25.28
N THR A 90 -4.62 -10.78 -26.27
CA THR A 90 -3.50 -10.07 -26.89
C THR A 90 -3.62 -8.57 -26.64
N TYR A 91 -2.59 -7.99 -26.04
CA TYR A 91 -2.46 -6.56 -25.78
C TYR A 91 -1.28 -6.01 -26.57
N THR A 92 -1.53 -5.05 -27.44
CA THR A 92 -0.51 -4.40 -28.28
C THR A 92 -0.39 -2.94 -27.88
N TYR A 93 0.81 -2.49 -27.52
CA TYR A 93 1.10 -1.13 -27.11
C TYR A 93 2.02 -0.46 -28.12
N LYS A 94 1.67 0.76 -28.55
CA LYS A 94 2.53 1.62 -29.35
C LYS A 94 3.28 2.57 -28.45
N LEU A 95 4.59 2.52 -28.51
CA LEU A 95 5.48 3.37 -27.74
C LEU A 95 5.62 4.75 -28.36
N ARG A 96 5.79 5.75 -27.50
CA ARG A 96 6.13 7.11 -27.89
C ARG A 96 7.47 7.18 -28.61
N LYS A 97 7.56 7.94 -29.70
CA LYS A 97 8.80 8.10 -30.49
C LYS A 97 9.84 9.03 -29.86
N ASP A 98 9.42 9.88 -28.96
CA ASP A 98 10.25 10.84 -28.22
C ASP A 98 10.65 10.32 -26.82
N ALA A 99 10.21 9.11 -26.43
CA ALA A 99 10.61 8.48 -25.18
C ALA A 99 12.08 8.03 -25.26
N LYS A 100 12.87 8.45 -24.27
CA LYS A 100 14.32 8.28 -24.23
C LYS A 100 14.79 7.91 -22.84
N TRP A 101 15.89 7.18 -22.80
CA TRP A 101 16.68 6.90 -21.62
C TRP A 101 17.70 8.00 -21.39
N PHE A 102 17.90 8.38 -20.14
CA PHE A 102 18.88 9.36 -19.70
C PHE A 102 19.78 8.78 -18.62
N THR A 103 21.00 9.31 -18.50
CA THR A 103 21.89 9.05 -17.37
C THR A 103 21.50 9.91 -16.16
N ALA A 104 22.10 9.67 -14.99
CA ALA A 104 21.85 10.46 -13.78
C ALA A 104 22.20 11.95 -13.93
N ASP A 105 23.12 12.28 -14.84
CA ASP A 105 23.51 13.66 -15.16
C ASP A 105 22.59 14.29 -16.24
N GLY A 106 21.60 13.55 -16.73
CA GLY A 106 20.60 14.02 -17.70
C GLY A 106 21.05 13.93 -19.16
N GLU A 107 22.15 13.23 -19.44
CA GLU A 107 22.58 12.98 -20.82
C GLU A 107 21.71 11.91 -21.47
N GLU A 108 21.28 12.15 -22.71
CA GLU A 108 20.54 11.17 -23.49
C GLU A 108 21.43 9.95 -23.77
N TYR A 109 20.94 8.76 -23.40
CA TYR A 109 21.63 7.49 -23.60
C TYR A 109 21.14 6.77 -24.86
N ALA A 110 19.83 6.55 -24.99
CA ALA A 110 19.21 5.83 -26.10
C ALA A 110 17.69 6.12 -26.18
N PRO A 111 17.03 5.92 -27.33
CA PRO A 111 15.57 5.84 -27.36
C PRO A 111 15.06 4.64 -26.56
N VAL A 112 13.88 4.76 -25.94
CA VAL A 112 13.16 3.62 -25.35
C VAL A 112 12.60 2.76 -26.48
N LYS A 113 12.82 1.44 -26.43
CA LYS A 113 12.35 0.51 -27.46
C LYS A 113 11.46 -0.59 -26.89
N ALA A 114 10.65 -1.21 -27.75
CA ALA A 114 9.84 -2.37 -27.38
C ALA A 114 10.67 -3.54 -26.83
N GLN A 115 11.90 -3.70 -27.33
CA GLN A 115 12.83 -4.72 -26.86
C GLN A 115 13.21 -4.52 -25.37
N ASP A 116 13.20 -3.28 -24.86
CA ASP A 116 13.55 -3.00 -23.46
C ASP A 116 12.53 -3.65 -22.48
N PHE A 117 11.27 -3.78 -22.89
CA PHE A 117 10.23 -4.48 -22.13
C PHE A 117 10.43 -6.00 -22.15
N VAL A 118 10.77 -6.57 -23.31
CA VAL A 118 11.10 -7.99 -23.46
C VAL A 118 12.31 -8.34 -22.56
N THR A 119 13.35 -7.51 -22.61
CA THR A 119 14.56 -7.64 -21.80
C THR A 119 14.25 -7.58 -20.31
N GLY A 120 13.37 -6.67 -19.87
CA GLY A 120 12.96 -6.54 -18.46
C GLY A 120 12.34 -7.82 -17.90
N ILE A 121 11.39 -8.42 -18.63
CA ILE A 121 10.77 -9.68 -18.23
C ILE A 121 11.79 -10.81 -18.16
N LYS A 122 12.64 -10.93 -19.18
CA LYS A 122 13.68 -11.97 -19.22
C LYS A 122 14.63 -11.83 -18.04
N TYR A 123 15.12 -10.61 -17.78
CA TYR A 123 16.01 -10.32 -16.68
C TYR A 123 15.38 -10.68 -15.33
N ALA A 124 14.14 -10.25 -15.10
CA ALA A 124 13.44 -10.52 -13.85
C ALA A 124 13.31 -12.02 -13.57
N VAL A 125 12.97 -12.83 -14.58
CA VAL A 125 12.83 -14.28 -14.43
C VAL A 125 14.18 -14.94 -14.19
N ASP A 126 15.18 -14.65 -15.02
CA ASP A 126 16.51 -15.26 -14.93
C ASP A 126 17.19 -14.98 -13.59
N ASN A 127 16.84 -13.85 -12.96
CA ASN A 127 17.36 -13.42 -11.66
C ASN A 127 16.40 -13.68 -10.50
N LYS A 128 15.35 -14.49 -10.71
CA LYS A 128 14.40 -14.94 -9.68
C LYS A 128 13.78 -13.78 -8.88
N SER A 129 13.25 -12.81 -9.62
CA SER A 129 12.52 -11.68 -9.04
C SER A 129 11.46 -12.16 -8.04
N GLN A 130 11.43 -11.53 -6.86
CA GLN A 130 10.40 -11.75 -5.85
C GLN A 130 9.03 -11.23 -6.31
N ALA A 131 9.01 -10.33 -7.30
CA ALA A 131 7.78 -9.79 -7.88
C ALA A 131 7.20 -10.65 -9.01
N ILE A 132 7.83 -11.78 -9.36
CA ILE A 132 7.45 -12.55 -10.55
C ILE A 132 6.04 -13.15 -10.45
N ASP A 133 5.58 -13.45 -9.25
CA ASP A 133 4.25 -14.01 -8.98
C ASP A 133 3.11 -13.12 -9.52
N LEU A 134 3.34 -11.81 -9.63
CA LEU A 134 2.39 -10.84 -10.17
C LEU A 134 2.05 -11.10 -11.66
N ILE A 135 2.99 -11.70 -12.41
CA ILE A 135 2.89 -11.88 -13.87
C ILE A 135 3.09 -13.33 -14.33
N GLN A 136 3.65 -14.21 -13.50
CA GLN A 136 4.03 -15.60 -13.83
C GLN A 136 2.89 -16.38 -14.51
N ASN A 137 1.69 -16.27 -13.95
CA ASN A 137 0.49 -16.96 -14.47
C ASN A 137 -0.33 -16.08 -15.43
N SER A 138 0.10 -14.86 -15.71
CA SER A 138 -0.58 -13.93 -16.61
C SER A 138 -0.04 -14.00 -18.02
N ILE A 139 1.29 -14.00 -18.20
CA ILE A 139 1.93 -14.04 -19.52
C ILE A 139 2.01 -15.48 -20.01
N LYS A 140 1.54 -15.75 -21.23
CA LYS A 140 1.56 -17.10 -21.83
C LYS A 140 2.98 -17.65 -21.88
N GLY A 141 3.17 -18.90 -21.45
CA GLY A 141 4.47 -19.60 -21.46
C GLY A 141 5.47 -19.15 -20.39
N LEU A 142 5.17 -18.11 -19.60
CA LEU A 142 6.09 -17.61 -18.59
C LEU A 142 6.30 -18.61 -17.43
N ASN A 143 5.22 -19.22 -16.94
CA ASN A 143 5.32 -20.27 -15.93
C ASN A 143 6.14 -21.49 -16.41
N ASP A 144 5.98 -21.90 -17.67
CA ASP A 144 6.73 -23.03 -18.24
C ASP A 144 8.23 -22.71 -18.31
N TYR A 145 8.57 -21.46 -18.62
CA TYR A 145 9.94 -20.98 -18.59
C TYR A 145 10.53 -20.96 -17.17
N ILE A 146 9.80 -20.41 -16.20
CA ILE A 146 10.20 -20.33 -14.80
C ILE A 146 10.43 -21.73 -14.20
N THR A 147 9.54 -22.67 -14.49
CA THR A 147 9.60 -24.05 -13.97
C THR A 147 10.59 -24.94 -14.72
N GLY A 148 11.14 -24.47 -15.84
CA GLY A 148 12.03 -25.24 -16.72
C GLY A 148 11.32 -26.31 -17.55
N ALA A 149 9.98 -26.28 -17.61
CA ALA A 149 9.20 -27.12 -18.52
C ALA A 149 9.48 -26.76 -20.01
N ASP A 150 9.87 -25.51 -20.28
CA ASP A 150 10.35 -25.06 -21.58
C ASP A 150 11.44 -23.99 -21.41
N SER A 151 12.65 -24.23 -21.90
CA SER A 151 13.77 -23.28 -21.75
C SER A 151 13.87 -22.23 -22.86
N ASP A 152 12.94 -22.22 -23.82
CA ASP A 152 12.93 -21.28 -24.92
C ASP A 152 12.13 -20.01 -24.59
N PHE A 153 12.83 -18.94 -24.21
CA PHE A 153 12.19 -17.65 -23.87
C PHE A 153 11.40 -17.06 -25.05
N SER A 154 11.69 -17.43 -26.30
CA SER A 154 10.95 -16.91 -27.47
C SER A 154 9.48 -17.34 -27.51
N LYS A 155 9.10 -18.35 -26.71
CA LYS A 155 7.72 -18.80 -26.52
C LYS A 155 6.97 -18.04 -25.42
N VAL A 156 7.67 -17.26 -24.60
CA VAL A 156 7.05 -16.37 -23.61
C VAL A 156 6.29 -15.27 -24.36
N GLY A 157 5.06 -15.01 -23.93
CA GLY A 157 4.12 -14.08 -24.56
C GLY A 157 4.46 -12.60 -24.37
N VAL A 158 5.71 -12.19 -24.58
CA VAL A 158 6.14 -10.79 -24.63
C VAL A 158 7.07 -10.60 -25.84
N LYS A 159 6.70 -9.72 -26.77
CA LYS A 159 7.40 -9.56 -28.04
C LYS A 159 7.54 -8.10 -28.44
N ALA A 160 8.71 -7.74 -28.96
CA ALA A 160 8.89 -6.55 -29.76
C ALA A 160 8.50 -6.86 -31.21
N ILE A 161 7.38 -6.33 -31.68
CA ILE A 161 6.93 -6.49 -33.07
C ILE A 161 7.78 -5.64 -34.00
N ASP A 162 8.12 -4.44 -33.54
CA ASP A 162 9.10 -3.52 -34.10
C ASP A 162 9.69 -2.66 -32.96
N ASP A 163 10.55 -1.69 -33.28
CA ASP A 163 11.20 -0.82 -32.29
C ASP A 163 10.21 -0.08 -31.37
N GLN A 164 8.98 0.19 -31.83
CA GLN A 164 7.97 1.03 -31.16
C GLN A 164 6.69 0.26 -30.84
N THR A 165 6.64 -1.06 -30.99
CA THR A 165 5.44 -1.85 -30.75
C THR A 165 5.76 -3.07 -29.90
N VAL A 166 5.25 -3.10 -28.67
CA VAL A 166 5.35 -4.26 -27.77
C VAL A 166 4.00 -4.97 -27.69
N GLU A 167 4.02 -6.28 -27.80
CA GLU A 167 2.84 -7.14 -27.69
C GLU A 167 2.99 -8.10 -26.50
N TYR A 168 1.94 -8.20 -25.71
CA TYR A 168 1.78 -9.22 -24.67
C TYR A 168 0.67 -10.20 -25.09
N THR A 169 0.95 -11.49 -24.99
CA THR A 169 -0.05 -12.56 -25.09
C THR A 169 -0.25 -13.18 -23.72
N LEU A 170 -1.48 -13.11 -23.21
CA LEU A 170 -1.85 -13.62 -21.90
C LEU A 170 -2.22 -15.11 -21.95
N ALA A 171 -2.03 -15.80 -20.81
CA ALA A 171 -2.43 -17.19 -20.63
C ALA A 171 -3.96 -17.34 -20.46
N ARG A 172 -4.62 -16.29 -19.98
CA ARG A 172 -6.08 -16.16 -19.84
C ARG A 172 -6.46 -14.68 -19.96
N PRO A 173 -7.73 -14.36 -20.28
CA PRO A 173 -8.15 -12.97 -20.29
C PRO A 173 -8.04 -12.37 -18.88
N GLU A 174 -7.39 -11.22 -18.75
CA GLU A 174 -7.32 -10.44 -17.51
C GLU A 174 -7.84 -9.03 -17.81
N PRO A 175 -9.11 -8.69 -17.50
CA PRO A 175 -9.68 -7.38 -17.83
C PRO A 175 -8.97 -6.21 -17.12
N TYR A 176 -8.15 -6.51 -16.12
CA TYR A 176 -7.34 -5.57 -15.35
C TYR A 176 -5.86 -5.56 -15.78
N TRP A 177 -5.46 -6.23 -16.86
CA TRP A 177 -4.04 -6.34 -17.29
C TRP A 177 -3.34 -4.99 -17.39
N ASN A 178 -4.01 -3.97 -17.95
CA ASN A 178 -3.46 -2.62 -18.07
C ASN A 178 -3.03 -2.04 -16.72
N SER A 179 -3.73 -2.34 -15.63
CA SER A 179 -3.34 -1.87 -14.29
C SER A 179 -2.04 -2.50 -13.82
N LYS A 180 -1.73 -3.76 -14.20
CA LYS A 180 -0.46 -4.41 -13.86
C LYS A 180 0.72 -3.68 -14.47
N THR A 181 0.57 -3.10 -15.66
CA THR A 181 1.65 -2.37 -16.36
C THR A 181 2.17 -1.13 -15.62
N THR A 182 1.50 -0.73 -14.54
CA THR A 182 1.92 0.34 -13.62
C THR A 182 2.84 -0.16 -12.48
N ASN A 183 3.14 -1.46 -12.44
CA ASN A 183 4.08 -2.08 -11.50
C ASN A 183 5.47 -2.22 -12.12
N SER A 184 6.51 -2.03 -11.31
CA SER A 184 7.89 -1.93 -11.78
C SER A 184 8.44 -3.19 -12.45
N ILE A 185 7.92 -4.37 -12.10
CA ILE A 185 8.28 -5.65 -12.76
C ILE A 185 7.99 -5.66 -14.27
N LEU A 186 7.06 -4.82 -14.73
CA LEU A 186 6.72 -4.65 -16.15
C LEU A 186 7.39 -3.42 -16.79
N PHE A 187 8.28 -2.72 -16.07
CA PHE A 187 8.97 -1.55 -16.61
C PHE A 187 10.09 -1.97 -17.56
N PRO A 188 10.45 -1.13 -18.55
CA PRO A 188 11.49 -1.45 -19.50
C PRO A 188 12.88 -1.33 -18.88
N VAL A 189 13.86 -2.06 -19.40
CA VAL A 189 15.28 -1.87 -19.10
C VAL A 189 16.11 -1.95 -20.38
N ASN A 190 17.03 -1.00 -20.57
CA ASN A 190 17.90 -1.00 -21.74
C ASN A 190 18.94 -2.12 -21.64
N GLU A 191 18.96 -3.02 -22.64
CA GLU A 191 19.80 -4.22 -22.65
C GLU A 191 21.31 -3.91 -22.64
N GLU A 192 21.74 -2.94 -23.44
CA GLU A 192 23.17 -2.57 -23.52
C GLU A 192 23.66 -2.04 -22.18
N PHE A 193 22.90 -1.14 -21.56
CA PHE A 193 23.24 -0.60 -20.25
C PHE A 193 23.23 -1.68 -19.17
N LEU A 194 22.19 -2.52 -19.13
CA LEU A 194 22.08 -3.64 -18.20
C LEU A 194 23.31 -4.55 -18.28
N ASN A 195 23.71 -4.93 -19.49
CA ASN A 195 24.90 -5.74 -19.73
C ASN A 195 26.18 -5.02 -19.32
N SER A 196 26.27 -3.70 -19.56
CA SER A 196 27.44 -2.90 -19.18
C SER A 196 27.64 -2.80 -17.66
N LYS A 197 26.55 -2.75 -16.89
CA LYS A 197 26.57 -2.70 -15.42
C LYS A 197 26.71 -4.08 -14.78
N GLY A 198 26.14 -5.12 -15.39
CA GLY A 198 26.16 -6.47 -14.86
C GLY A 198 25.63 -6.52 -13.43
N LYS A 199 26.44 -7.02 -12.49
CA LYS A 199 26.09 -7.11 -11.06
C LYS A 199 25.89 -5.76 -10.37
N ASP A 200 26.40 -4.67 -10.95
CA ASP A 200 26.32 -3.34 -10.35
C ASP A 200 25.01 -2.62 -10.73
N PHE A 201 24.19 -3.21 -11.61
CA PHE A 201 22.88 -2.69 -11.98
C PHE A 201 21.95 -2.62 -10.76
N GLY A 202 21.36 -1.45 -10.52
CA GLY A 202 20.46 -1.24 -9.40
C GLY A 202 21.12 -1.23 -8.02
N THR A 203 22.45 -1.12 -7.92
CA THR A 203 23.10 -0.74 -6.65
C THR A 203 22.61 0.63 -6.18
N LEU A 204 22.76 0.96 -4.89
CA LEU A 204 22.32 2.22 -4.30
C LEU A 204 23.20 3.42 -4.69
N SER A 205 23.37 3.63 -6.00
CA SER A 205 24.10 4.73 -6.62
C SER A 205 23.26 5.30 -7.76
N PRO A 206 23.20 6.63 -7.96
CA PRO A 206 22.45 7.24 -9.05
C PRO A 206 22.84 6.72 -10.44
N ASP A 207 24.10 6.38 -10.67
CA ASP A 207 24.58 5.92 -11.98
C ASP A 207 24.31 4.42 -12.24
N SER A 208 23.67 3.69 -11.32
CA SER A 208 23.43 2.24 -11.43
C SER A 208 22.23 1.87 -12.31
N ILE A 209 21.39 2.85 -12.66
CA ILE A 209 20.21 2.72 -13.51
C ILE A 209 20.15 3.86 -14.54
N LEU A 210 19.32 3.68 -15.58
CA LEU A 210 18.92 4.75 -16.48
C LEU A 210 17.54 5.29 -16.10
N TYR A 211 17.24 6.49 -16.59
CA TYR A 211 16.06 7.26 -16.24
C TYR A 211 15.18 7.47 -17.46
N SER A 212 13.88 7.20 -17.34
CA SER A 212 12.86 7.50 -18.36
C SER A 212 11.69 8.30 -17.78
N GLY A 213 11.70 8.54 -16.46
CA GLY A 213 10.65 9.20 -15.71
C GLY A 213 10.85 10.71 -15.49
N PRO A 214 9.96 11.31 -14.69
CA PRO A 214 9.88 12.77 -14.49
C PRO A 214 11.08 13.38 -13.74
N TYR A 215 11.86 12.58 -12.99
CA TYR A 215 13.00 13.05 -12.22
C TYR A 215 14.25 12.20 -12.45
N LEU A 216 15.40 12.84 -12.25
CA LEU A 216 16.70 12.21 -12.10
C LEU A 216 17.03 12.16 -10.60
N LEU A 217 17.60 11.04 -10.13
CA LEU A 217 18.10 10.94 -8.76
C LEU A 217 19.44 11.67 -8.69
N LYS A 218 19.51 12.75 -7.91
CA LYS A 218 20.73 13.55 -7.80
C LYS A 218 21.66 13.02 -6.71
N ASP A 219 21.10 12.68 -5.56
CA ASP A 219 21.84 12.13 -4.43
C ASP A 219 20.96 11.17 -3.61
N PHE A 220 21.60 10.16 -3.05
CA PHE A 220 21.01 9.26 -2.07
C PHE A 220 22.04 8.93 -0.99
N THR A 221 21.74 9.30 0.25
CA THR A 221 22.51 8.89 1.42
C THR A 221 21.61 8.08 2.35
N SER A 222 21.94 6.80 2.53
CA SER A 222 21.21 5.84 3.36
C SER A 222 20.92 6.41 4.76
N LYS A 223 19.66 6.32 5.18
CA LYS A 223 19.14 6.86 6.46
C LYS A 223 19.49 8.34 6.71
N SER A 224 19.66 9.14 5.65
CA SER A 224 19.95 10.57 5.75
C SER A 224 19.12 11.40 4.78
N SER A 225 19.31 11.23 3.47
CA SER A 225 18.74 12.14 2.46
C SER A 225 18.47 11.48 1.11
N ILE A 226 17.44 11.99 0.42
CA ILE A 226 17.17 11.71 -0.99
C ILE A 226 16.94 13.03 -1.71
N GLU A 227 17.63 13.25 -2.82
CA GLU A 227 17.47 14.44 -3.65
C GLU A 227 17.14 14.07 -5.10
N TYR A 228 16.07 14.67 -5.63
CA TYR A 228 15.68 14.56 -7.02
C TYR A 228 15.74 15.92 -7.71
N VAL A 229 16.05 15.90 -9.00
CA VAL A 229 15.93 17.05 -9.90
C VAL A 229 15.02 16.70 -11.06
N LYS A 230 14.16 17.64 -11.47
CA LYS A 230 13.30 17.47 -12.64
C LYS A 230 14.14 17.06 -13.86
N ASN A 231 13.68 16.05 -14.59
CA ASN A 231 14.23 15.70 -15.89
C ASN A 231 13.67 16.66 -16.95
N PRO A 232 14.46 17.61 -17.49
CA PRO A 232 13.96 18.59 -18.46
C PRO A 232 13.67 17.97 -19.83
N HIS A 233 14.16 16.75 -20.10
CA HIS A 233 14.01 16.04 -21.37
C HIS A 233 12.95 14.92 -21.31
N TYR A 234 12.27 14.78 -20.17
CA TYR A 234 11.14 13.88 -20.03
C TYR A 234 10.00 14.25 -21.00
N TYR A 235 9.39 13.26 -21.65
CA TYR A 235 8.39 13.49 -22.70
C TYR A 235 7.18 14.31 -22.23
N ASP A 236 6.84 14.23 -20.94
CA ASP A 236 5.71 14.94 -20.30
C ASP A 236 6.17 15.95 -19.25
N HIS A 237 7.37 16.54 -19.46
CA HIS A 237 7.99 17.50 -18.53
C HIS A 237 7.12 18.73 -18.24
N ASP A 238 6.18 19.09 -19.11
CA ASP A 238 5.24 20.20 -18.90
C ASP A 238 4.30 19.96 -17.71
N LYS A 239 4.03 18.70 -17.37
CA LYS A 239 3.21 18.36 -16.20
C LYS A 239 4.01 18.40 -14.89
N VAL A 240 5.34 18.33 -14.97
CA VAL A 240 6.27 18.37 -13.82
C VAL A 240 6.52 19.81 -13.38
N SER A 241 5.84 20.22 -12.30
CA SER A 241 5.93 21.61 -11.79
C SER A 241 7.03 21.83 -10.75
N ILE A 242 7.39 20.78 -10.01
CA ILE A 242 8.45 20.80 -8.98
C ILE A 242 9.79 20.55 -9.65
N GLU A 243 10.76 21.43 -9.40
CA GLU A 243 12.11 21.36 -9.97
C GLU A 243 13.05 20.54 -9.09
N HIS A 244 12.87 20.62 -7.77
CA HIS A 244 13.69 19.92 -6.79
C HIS A 244 12.83 19.22 -5.74
N VAL A 245 13.16 17.98 -5.40
CA VAL A 245 12.60 17.27 -4.27
C VAL A 245 13.71 16.93 -3.29
N LYS A 246 13.54 17.29 -2.01
CA LYS A 246 14.51 17.03 -0.94
C LYS A 246 13.82 16.29 0.20
N LEU A 247 14.24 15.07 0.47
CA LEU A 247 13.68 14.24 1.53
C LEU A 247 14.74 14.00 2.59
N ALA A 248 14.38 14.20 3.85
CA ALA A 248 15.22 13.88 5.00
C ALA A 248 14.71 12.62 5.72
N TYR A 249 15.62 11.79 6.21
CA TYR A 249 15.25 10.57 6.91
C TYR A 249 14.54 10.89 8.23
N PHE A 250 13.45 10.17 8.51
CA PHE A 250 12.68 10.31 9.73
C PHE A 250 12.30 8.93 10.28
N ASP A 251 12.86 8.59 11.44
CA ASP A 251 12.63 7.32 12.15
C ASP A 251 11.40 7.33 13.07
N GLY A 252 10.64 8.43 13.12
CA GLY A 252 9.46 8.55 13.96
C GLY A 252 9.73 8.95 15.42
N SER A 253 10.99 9.04 15.85
CA SER A 253 11.33 9.23 17.27
C SER A 253 11.05 10.65 17.79
N ASP A 254 11.34 11.67 16.98
CA ASP A 254 11.04 13.09 17.25
C ASP A 254 9.85 13.56 16.39
N GLN A 255 8.63 13.26 16.82
CA GLN A 255 7.39 13.70 16.15
C GLN A 255 7.27 15.22 16.00
N GLU A 256 8.03 16.02 16.75
CA GLU A 256 8.00 17.48 16.66
C GLU A 256 8.93 18.01 15.55
N LEU A 257 9.82 17.17 15.02
CA LEU A 257 10.75 17.53 13.96
C LEU A 257 10.03 18.02 12.71
N THR A 258 8.94 17.35 12.31
CA THR A 258 8.19 17.69 11.10
C THR A 258 7.63 19.10 11.19
N ILE A 259 6.92 19.41 12.28
CA ILE A 259 6.28 20.72 12.45
C ILE A 259 7.33 21.82 12.62
N ARG A 260 8.39 21.62 13.40
CA ARG A 260 9.47 22.64 13.54
C ARG A 260 10.08 23.02 12.18
N ASN A 261 10.31 22.04 11.30
CA ASN A 261 10.88 22.28 9.98
C ASN A 261 9.87 22.90 9.00
N PHE A 262 8.57 22.62 9.14
CA PHE A 262 7.55 23.34 8.39
C PHE A 262 7.48 24.82 8.81
N GLU A 263 7.55 25.09 10.12
CA GLU A 263 7.52 26.46 10.66
C GLU A 263 8.71 27.31 10.25
N SER A 264 9.89 26.71 10.13
CA SER A 264 11.09 27.39 9.63
C SER A 264 11.07 27.59 8.10
N GLY A 265 10.12 26.97 7.40
CA GLY A 265 10.04 26.94 5.94
C GLY A 265 10.95 25.90 5.28
N ALA A 266 11.63 25.05 6.05
CA ALA A 266 12.47 23.98 5.53
C ALA A 266 11.67 22.83 4.90
N TYR A 267 10.44 22.56 5.38
CA TYR A 267 9.53 21.57 4.80
C TYR A 267 8.30 22.20 4.16
N SER A 268 7.83 21.58 3.08
CA SER A 268 6.58 21.93 2.38
C SER A 268 5.35 21.27 3.00
N ILE A 269 5.55 20.24 3.82
CA ILE A 269 4.50 19.48 4.52
C ILE A 269 5.04 18.97 5.86
N ALA A 270 4.19 18.91 6.87
CA ALA A 270 4.49 18.26 8.13
C ALA A 270 3.31 17.40 8.59
N GLY A 271 3.60 16.13 8.93
CA GLY A 271 2.69 15.31 9.70
C GLY A 271 2.46 15.94 11.07
N VAL A 272 1.20 15.98 11.51
CA VAL A 272 0.80 16.47 12.82
C VAL A 272 0.38 15.27 13.65
N TYR A 273 1.06 15.05 14.78
CA TYR A 273 0.86 13.86 15.61
C TYR A 273 0.02 14.21 16.84
N PRO A 274 -1.23 13.70 16.94
CA PRO A 274 -2.14 14.05 18.03
C PRO A 274 -1.67 13.65 19.42
N ASN A 275 -0.82 12.62 19.51
CA ASN A 275 -0.25 12.14 20.76
C ASN A 275 1.11 12.78 21.11
N SER A 276 1.59 13.73 20.30
CA SER A 276 2.83 14.46 20.59
C SER A 276 2.63 15.47 21.71
N SER A 277 3.70 15.75 22.47
CA SER A 277 3.65 16.65 23.62
C SER A 277 3.26 18.10 23.26
N ASN A 278 3.56 18.51 22.02
CA ASN A 278 3.29 19.84 21.50
C ASN A 278 1.99 19.95 20.66
N PHE A 279 1.20 18.87 20.55
CA PHE A 279 0.01 18.85 19.70
C PHE A 279 -0.96 20.00 19.98
N ALA A 280 -1.21 20.32 21.26
CA ALA A 280 -2.14 21.40 21.64
C ALA A 280 -1.73 22.76 21.05
N LYS A 281 -0.43 23.11 21.07
CA LYS A 281 0.07 24.38 20.50
C LYS A 281 0.04 24.35 18.97
N THR A 282 0.41 23.23 18.36
CA THR A 282 0.31 23.05 16.90
C THR A 282 -1.14 23.20 16.44
N LYS A 283 -2.08 22.57 17.15
CA LYS A 283 -3.52 22.67 16.89
C LYS A 283 -4.02 24.09 17.04
N GLU A 284 -3.63 24.82 18.08
CA GLU A 284 -4.02 26.23 18.26
C GLU A 284 -3.52 27.11 17.10
N LYS A 285 -2.25 26.97 16.73
CA LYS A 285 -1.62 27.76 15.67
C LYS A 285 -2.15 27.45 14.27
N TYR A 286 -2.45 26.19 14.00
CA TYR A 286 -2.85 25.68 12.67
C TYR A 286 -4.28 25.16 12.63
N LYS A 287 -5.16 25.60 13.54
CA LYS A 287 -6.55 25.10 13.64
C LYS A 287 -7.31 25.14 12.32
N ASP A 288 -7.05 26.15 11.49
CA ASP A 288 -7.70 26.37 10.19
C ASP A 288 -6.89 25.78 9.02
N ASN A 289 -5.79 25.06 9.29
CA ASN A 289 -4.83 24.54 8.32
C ASN A 289 -4.55 23.03 8.46
N ILE A 290 -4.99 22.39 9.54
CA ILE A 290 -4.86 20.94 9.69
C ILE A 290 -5.83 20.27 8.71
N VAL A 291 -5.26 19.47 7.81
CA VAL A 291 -5.98 18.70 6.79
C VAL A 291 -5.68 17.22 6.97
N TYR A 292 -6.60 16.38 6.48
CA TYR A 292 -6.48 14.93 6.60
C TYR A 292 -6.36 14.30 5.22
N SER A 293 -5.31 13.52 5.00
CA SER A 293 -5.09 12.82 3.74
C SER A 293 -6.26 11.87 3.40
N LEU A 294 -6.41 11.53 2.12
CA LEU A 294 -7.28 10.41 1.74
C LEU A 294 -6.75 9.10 2.34
N GLN A 295 -7.65 8.16 2.59
CA GLN A 295 -7.26 6.78 2.88
C GLN A 295 -6.67 6.14 1.61
N ASP A 296 -5.60 5.36 1.77
CA ASP A 296 -4.91 4.72 0.65
C ASP A 296 -5.41 3.29 0.40
N LYS A 297 -4.70 2.54 -0.44
CA LYS A 297 -5.01 1.16 -0.81
C LYS A 297 -4.70 0.10 0.27
N THR A 298 -4.15 0.49 1.42
CA THR A 298 -3.74 -0.46 2.47
C THR A 298 -4.93 -0.93 3.31
N SER A 299 -5.08 -2.23 3.49
CA SER A 299 -6.08 -2.80 4.40
C SER A 299 -5.37 -3.49 5.54
N TRP A 300 -5.42 -2.88 6.73
CA TRP A 300 -4.96 -3.46 7.99
C TRP A 300 -6.12 -4.18 8.68
N TYR A 301 -5.85 -5.37 9.20
CA TYR A 301 -6.84 -6.24 9.81
C TYR A 301 -6.26 -7.07 10.93
N PHE A 302 -7.15 -7.54 11.79
CA PHE A 302 -6.84 -8.60 12.73
C PHE A 302 -7.15 -9.97 12.11
N ASN A 303 -6.34 -10.98 12.43
CA ASN A 303 -6.58 -12.35 12.00
C ASN A 303 -6.29 -13.34 13.13
N PHE A 304 -7.01 -14.46 13.14
CA PHE A 304 -6.74 -15.56 14.07
C PHE A 304 -5.73 -16.54 13.48
N ASN A 305 -4.87 -17.09 14.32
CA ASN A 305 -4.18 -18.34 14.02
C ASN A 305 -5.07 -19.51 14.46
N VAL A 306 -5.70 -20.18 13.50
CA VAL A 306 -6.65 -21.27 13.76
C VAL A 306 -5.98 -22.65 13.82
N ASN A 307 -4.66 -22.70 13.68
CA ASN A 307 -3.84 -23.91 13.73
C ASN A 307 -2.47 -23.62 14.34
N ARG A 308 -2.44 -22.90 15.46
CA ARG A 308 -1.19 -22.50 16.12
C ARG A 308 -0.42 -23.73 16.62
N LYS A 309 0.82 -23.88 16.15
CA LYS A 309 1.75 -24.98 16.52
C LYS A 309 2.85 -24.50 17.49
N ALA A 310 3.37 -23.28 17.30
CA ALA A 310 4.38 -22.69 18.18
C ALA A 310 3.73 -22.02 19.42
N TYR A 311 4.44 -22.08 20.55
CA TYR A 311 4.05 -21.48 21.83
C TYR A 311 5.30 -20.99 22.61
N ASN A 312 6.25 -20.37 21.91
CA ASN A 312 7.48 -19.85 22.52
C ASN A 312 7.21 -18.54 23.27
N HIS A 313 6.21 -17.78 22.84
CA HIS A 313 5.75 -16.55 23.46
C HIS A 313 4.27 -16.69 23.85
N THR A 314 4.01 -17.34 24.99
CA THR A 314 2.65 -17.59 25.47
C THR A 314 2.48 -17.34 26.96
N ALA A 315 1.33 -16.79 27.34
CA ALA A 315 0.87 -16.76 28.72
C ALA A 315 0.19 -18.07 29.18
N LYS A 316 -0.10 -18.99 28.25
CA LYS A 316 -0.73 -20.28 28.55
C LYS A 316 0.25 -21.18 29.31
N THR A 317 -0.22 -21.76 30.40
CA THR A 317 0.59 -22.61 31.29
C THR A 317 0.28 -24.10 31.18
N THR A 318 -0.81 -24.46 30.48
CA THR A 318 -1.27 -25.84 30.35
C THR A 318 -1.67 -26.16 28.91
N ASP A 319 -1.60 -27.43 28.53
CA ASP A 319 -2.06 -27.89 27.21
C ASP A 319 -3.58 -27.79 27.05
N GLU A 320 -4.33 -27.86 28.16
CA GLU A 320 -5.78 -27.64 28.17
C GLU A 320 -6.14 -26.22 27.73
N GLN A 321 -5.39 -25.20 28.17
CA GLN A 321 -5.58 -23.81 27.72
C GLN A 321 -5.27 -23.66 26.22
N LYS A 322 -4.21 -24.30 25.72
CA LYS A 322 -3.86 -24.31 24.28
C LYS A 322 -4.98 -24.92 23.46
N LYS A 323 -5.44 -26.11 23.84
CA LYS A 323 -6.54 -26.83 23.17
C LYS A 323 -7.87 -26.06 23.24
N SER A 324 -8.20 -25.49 24.40
CA SER A 324 -9.40 -24.66 24.58
C SER A 324 -9.38 -23.43 23.66
N THR A 325 -8.23 -22.79 23.54
CA THR A 325 -8.03 -21.63 22.65
C THR A 325 -8.16 -22.03 21.18
N GLU A 326 -7.47 -23.09 20.75
CA GLU A 326 -7.57 -23.63 19.39
C GLU A 326 -9.03 -23.96 19.01
N THR A 327 -9.76 -24.61 19.92
CA THR A 327 -11.18 -24.96 19.73
C THR A 327 -12.06 -23.70 19.65
N ALA A 328 -11.79 -22.70 20.50
CA ALA A 328 -12.53 -21.45 20.52
C ALA A 328 -12.34 -20.64 19.22
N VAL A 329 -11.11 -20.47 18.72
CA VAL A 329 -10.86 -19.70 17.49
C VAL A 329 -11.41 -20.38 16.23
N LEU A 330 -11.58 -21.71 16.24
CA LEU A 330 -12.27 -22.44 15.17
C LEU A 330 -13.79 -22.21 15.16
N ASN A 331 -14.38 -21.78 16.27
CA ASN A 331 -15.82 -21.51 16.37
C ASN A 331 -16.18 -20.15 15.74
N LYS A 332 -17.09 -20.17 14.75
CA LYS A 332 -17.53 -18.96 14.03
C LYS A 332 -18.16 -17.92 14.96
N ASN A 333 -19.02 -18.34 15.90
CA ASN A 333 -19.68 -17.42 16.83
C ASN A 333 -18.67 -16.74 17.77
N PHE A 334 -17.61 -17.44 18.20
CA PHE A 334 -16.53 -16.85 18.97
C PHE A 334 -15.79 -15.78 18.16
N ARG A 335 -15.42 -16.08 16.90
CA ARG A 335 -14.77 -15.09 16.03
C ARG A 335 -15.64 -13.87 15.77
N GLN A 336 -16.94 -14.06 15.48
CA GLN A 336 -17.89 -12.96 15.32
C GLN A 336 -18.04 -12.14 16.61
N ALA A 337 -18.06 -12.79 17.77
CA ALA A 337 -18.12 -12.10 19.07
C ALA A 337 -16.91 -11.18 19.27
N VAL A 338 -15.70 -11.66 18.97
CA VAL A 338 -14.48 -10.84 19.02
C VAL A 338 -14.55 -9.70 17.99
N ASN A 339 -15.01 -9.97 16.78
CA ASN A 339 -15.14 -8.96 15.72
C ASN A 339 -16.06 -7.79 16.12
N PHE A 340 -17.22 -8.10 16.70
CA PHE A 340 -18.18 -7.10 17.21
C PHE A 340 -17.72 -6.43 18.52
N ALA A 341 -16.85 -7.08 19.31
CA ALA A 341 -16.31 -6.51 20.54
C ALA A 341 -15.08 -5.60 20.30
N LEU A 342 -14.46 -5.68 19.13
CA LEU A 342 -13.31 -4.86 18.76
C LEU A 342 -13.74 -3.42 18.46
N ASP A 343 -13.36 -2.49 19.35
CA ASP A 343 -13.56 -1.06 19.15
C ASP A 343 -12.40 -0.50 18.30
N ARG A 344 -12.64 -0.38 16.99
CA ARG A 344 -11.61 0.06 16.04
C ARG A 344 -11.37 1.55 16.16
N THR A 345 -12.39 2.29 16.58
CA THR A 345 -12.28 3.72 16.87
C THR A 345 -11.31 3.94 18.04
N ALA A 346 -11.47 3.20 19.15
CA ALA A 346 -10.55 3.28 20.29
C ALA A 346 -9.13 2.85 19.92
N TYR A 347 -8.98 1.80 19.11
CA TYR A 347 -7.67 1.38 18.58
C TYR A 347 -7.02 2.48 17.74
N SER A 348 -7.74 3.03 16.77
CA SER A 348 -7.23 4.09 15.90
C SER A 348 -6.86 5.36 16.67
N ALA A 349 -7.62 5.72 17.71
CA ALA A 349 -7.34 6.88 18.56
C ALA A 349 -5.94 6.81 19.21
N GLN A 350 -5.38 5.62 19.44
CA GLN A 350 -4.03 5.45 20.00
C GLN A 350 -2.91 5.94 19.08
N SER A 351 -3.20 6.17 17.79
CA SER A 351 -2.24 6.74 16.83
C SER A 351 -2.72 8.05 16.21
N ASN A 352 -4.02 8.18 15.95
CA ASN A 352 -4.63 9.32 15.25
C ASN A 352 -5.33 10.31 16.19
N GLY A 353 -5.37 10.06 17.50
CA GLY A 353 -6.13 10.86 18.46
C GLY A 353 -7.65 10.71 18.28
N GLU A 354 -8.42 11.09 19.30
CA GLU A 354 -9.87 10.87 19.35
C GLU A 354 -10.63 11.56 18.21
N GLU A 355 -10.26 12.78 17.86
CA GLU A 355 -10.96 13.59 16.85
C GLU A 355 -10.84 13.02 15.43
N ALA A 356 -9.75 12.32 15.14
CA ALA A 356 -9.47 11.75 13.83
C ALA A 356 -9.48 10.22 13.81
N ALA A 357 -9.82 9.58 14.92
CA ALA A 357 -9.85 8.13 15.06
C ALA A 357 -10.67 7.45 13.96
N SER A 358 -11.81 8.03 13.59
CA SER A 358 -12.65 7.46 12.54
C SER A 358 -12.01 7.54 11.15
N LYS A 359 -11.15 8.52 10.87
CA LYS A 359 -10.68 8.85 9.51
C LYS A 359 -9.78 7.79 8.85
N THR A 360 -9.27 6.85 9.63
CA THR A 360 -8.47 5.73 9.11
C THR A 360 -9.23 4.42 9.11
N LEU A 361 -10.47 4.39 9.60
CA LEU A 361 -11.22 3.14 9.72
C LEU A 361 -11.57 2.59 8.34
N ARG A 362 -11.32 1.29 8.20
CA ARG A 362 -11.61 0.52 6.99
C ARG A 362 -12.35 -0.75 7.38
N ASN A 363 -13.50 -0.94 6.73
CA ASN A 363 -14.42 -2.01 7.11
C ASN A 363 -14.31 -3.25 6.24
N THR A 364 -13.50 -3.23 5.18
CA THR A 364 -13.40 -4.33 4.24
C THR A 364 -11.96 -4.59 3.80
N LEU A 365 -11.68 -5.83 3.39
CA LEU A 365 -10.35 -6.22 2.92
C LEU A 365 -10.06 -5.58 1.55
N VAL A 366 -10.94 -5.73 0.56
CA VAL A 366 -10.95 -4.88 -0.63
C VAL A 366 -11.49 -3.51 -0.21
N PRO A 367 -10.76 -2.39 -0.42
CA PRO A 367 -11.23 -1.06 -0.04
C PRO A 367 -12.62 -0.76 -0.64
N PRO A 368 -13.55 -0.13 0.11
CA PRO A 368 -14.94 0.02 -0.33
C PRO A 368 -15.10 0.70 -1.69
N THR A 369 -14.22 1.65 -1.99
CA THR A 369 -14.22 2.44 -3.24
C THR A 369 -13.18 1.97 -4.26
N PHE A 370 -12.60 0.76 -4.08
CA PHE A 370 -11.54 0.24 -4.94
C PHE A 370 -11.99 0.03 -6.40
N VAL A 371 -13.20 -0.51 -6.57
CA VAL A 371 -13.89 -0.71 -7.84
C VAL A 371 -15.37 -0.35 -7.70
N GLN A 372 -16.07 -0.23 -8.84
CA GLN A 372 -17.50 0.11 -8.88
C GLN A 372 -18.29 -0.94 -9.66
N VAL A 373 -19.56 -1.13 -9.27
CA VAL A 373 -20.55 -1.95 -9.97
C VAL A 373 -21.72 -1.04 -10.32
N GLY A 374 -21.76 -0.58 -11.58
CA GLY A 374 -22.69 0.47 -11.98
C GLY A 374 -22.44 1.76 -11.20
N ASP A 375 -23.45 2.26 -10.50
CA ASP A 375 -23.37 3.46 -9.66
C ASP A 375 -22.98 3.20 -8.20
N LYS A 376 -22.80 1.92 -7.83
CA LYS A 376 -22.47 1.49 -6.46
C LYS A 376 -20.98 1.24 -6.28
N THR A 377 -20.49 1.59 -5.10
CA THR A 377 -19.17 1.18 -4.60
C THR A 377 -19.14 -0.32 -4.31
N PHE A 378 -17.96 -0.93 -4.35
CA PHE A 378 -17.79 -2.34 -3.99
C PHE A 378 -18.30 -2.63 -2.56
N GLY A 379 -18.06 -1.72 -1.61
CA GLY A 379 -18.55 -1.85 -0.23
C GLY A 379 -20.08 -1.92 -0.12
N GLU A 380 -20.81 -1.13 -0.90
CA GLU A 380 -22.29 -1.18 -0.95
C GLU A 380 -22.80 -2.51 -1.53
N VAL A 381 -22.12 -3.05 -2.55
CA VAL A 381 -22.46 -4.36 -3.12
C VAL A 381 -22.21 -5.44 -2.08
N VAL A 382 -21.07 -5.44 -1.38
CA VAL A 382 -20.75 -6.39 -0.31
C VAL A 382 -21.80 -6.34 0.81
N ALA A 383 -22.18 -5.15 1.27
CA ALA A 383 -23.22 -4.98 2.29
C ALA A 383 -24.55 -5.61 1.85
N SER A 384 -24.93 -5.43 0.57
CA SER A 384 -26.14 -6.05 0.00
C SER A 384 -26.11 -7.57 -0.07
N LYS A 385 -24.92 -8.19 -0.06
CA LYS A 385 -24.76 -9.65 -0.02
C LYS A 385 -24.71 -10.16 1.42
N LEU A 386 -24.13 -9.38 2.34
CA LEU A 386 -23.90 -9.79 3.72
C LEU A 386 -25.19 -10.08 4.49
N VAL A 387 -26.27 -9.37 4.17
CA VAL A 387 -27.61 -9.59 4.76
C VAL A 387 -28.15 -11.02 4.57
N ASN A 388 -27.61 -11.78 3.61
CA ASN A 388 -28.02 -13.17 3.38
C ASN A 388 -27.42 -14.16 4.40
N TYR A 389 -26.46 -13.72 5.23
CA TYR A 389 -25.82 -14.57 6.24
C TYR A 389 -26.50 -14.51 7.61
N GLY A 390 -27.28 -13.46 7.88
CA GLY A 390 -27.96 -13.28 9.16
C GLY A 390 -28.43 -11.85 9.41
N THR A 391 -29.40 -11.70 10.30
CA THR A 391 -29.99 -10.40 10.67
C THR A 391 -29.03 -9.49 11.43
N GLU A 392 -27.96 -10.05 12.01
CA GLU A 392 -26.87 -9.28 12.61
C GLU A 392 -26.16 -8.37 11.61
N TRP A 393 -26.28 -8.64 10.31
CA TRP A 393 -25.67 -7.87 9.23
C TRP A 393 -26.61 -6.84 8.59
N SER A 394 -27.87 -6.77 9.03
CA SER A 394 -28.84 -5.79 8.52
C SER A 394 -28.33 -4.35 8.71
N ASP A 395 -28.53 -3.52 7.69
CA ASP A 395 -28.20 -2.09 7.65
C ASP A 395 -26.71 -1.76 7.91
N ILE A 396 -25.80 -2.73 7.75
CA ILE A 396 -24.37 -2.48 7.90
C ILE A 396 -23.87 -1.47 6.86
N ASN A 397 -23.12 -0.47 7.32
CA ASN A 397 -22.50 0.52 6.46
C ASN A 397 -21.00 0.24 6.35
N LEU A 398 -20.57 -0.32 5.22
CA LEU A 398 -19.19 -0.72 4.98
C LEU A 398 -18.33 0.38 4.35
N ALA A 399 -18.83 1.61 4.17
CA ALA A 399 -17.97 2.69 3.71
C ALA A 399 -16.82 2.95 4.70
N ASP A 400 -15.74 3.53 4.20
CA ASP A 400 -14.60 3.93 5.03
C ASP A 400 -15.00 5.07 5.99
N ALA A 401 -14.12 5.36 6.96
CA ALA A 401 -14.26 6.45 7.94
C ALA A 401 -15.36 6.30 9.02
N GLN A 402 -15.74 5.07 9.34
CA GLN A 402 -16.73 4.72 10.38
C GLN A 402 -16.47 3.32 10.92
N ASP A 403 -16.90 3.02 12.14
CA ASP A 403 -16.82 1.68 12.72
C ASP A 403 -18.11 0.91 12.42
N ALA A 404 -18.08 0.04 11.40
CA ALA A 404 -19.26 -0.70 10.97
C ALA A 404 -19.64 -1.87 11.89
N TYR A 405 -18.69 -2.31 12.72
CA TYR A 405 -18.77 -3.60 13.41
C TYR A 405 -18.98 -3.45 14.91
N PHE A 406 -18.33 -2.49 15.57
CA PHE A 406 -18.34 -2.42 17.03
C PHE A 406 -19.77 -2.34 17.58
N ASN A 407 -20.19 -3.39 18.28
CA ASN A 407 -21.52 -3.51 18.86
C ASN A 407 -21.50 -4.49 20.04
N LYS A 408 -21.59 -3.94 21.26
CA LYS A 408 -21.50 -4.72 22.50
C LYS A 408 -22.59 -5.78 22.63
N GLU A 409 -23.82 -5.46 22.23
CA GLU A 409 -24.97 -6.36 22.33
C GLU A 409 -24.82 -7.55 21.38
N LYS A 410 -24.46 -7.30 20.11
CA LYS A 410 -24.17 -8.35 19.12
C LYS A 410 -22.99 -9.21 19.57
N ALA A 411 -21.93 -8.59 20.08
CA ALA A 411 -20.76 -9.30 20.59
C ALA A 411 -21.12 -10.27 21.72
N GLN A 412 -21.86 -9.79 22.72
CA GLN A 412 -22.29 -10.60 23.86
C GLN A 412 -23.28 -11.71 23.45
N ALA A 413 -24.19 -11.43 22.52
CA ALA A 413 -25.11 -12.44 21.99
C ALA A 413 -24.36 -13.57 21.27
N LYS A 414 -23.44 -13.23 20.36
CA LYS A 414 -22.59 -14.21 19.67
C LYS A 414 -21.69 -14.97 20.64
N PHE A 415 -21.18 -14.30 21.67
CA PHE A 415 -20.37 -14.98 22.69
C PHE A 415 -21.19 -15.99 23.49
N ALA A 416 -22.45 -15.69 23.81
CA ALA A 416 -23.34 -16.62 24.50
C ALA A 416 -23.63 -17.87 23.65
N GLU A 417 -23.85 -17.70 22.34
CA GLU A 417 -23.97 -18.81 21.39
C GLU A 417 -22.69 -19.65 21.35
N ALA A 418 -21.54 -19.00 21.20
CA ALA A 418 -20.24 -19.66 21.21
C ALA A 418 -19.99 -20.45 22.50
N LYS A 419 -20.27 -19.85 23.66
CA LYS A 419 -20.08 -20.50 24.97
C LYS A 419 -20.90 -21.78 25.11
N LYS A 420 -22.13 -21.80 24.60
CA LYS A 420 -22.99 -22.99 24.56
C LYS A 420 -22.40 -24.08 23.68
N GLU A 421 -21.91 -23.73 22.49
CA GLU A 421 -21.30 -24.66 21.55
C GLU A 421 -19.96 -25.21 22.07
N LEU A 422 -19.13 -24.36 22.67
CA LEU A 422 -17.79 -24.68 23.17
C LEU A 422 -17.84 -25.50 24.47
N ALA A 423 -18.83 -25.27 25.34
CA ALA A 423 -19.02 -26.08 26.54
C ALA A 423 -19.23 -27.56 26.20
N SER A 424 -19.92 -27.86 25.08
CA SER A 424 -20.12 -29.24 24.61
C SER A 424 -18.84 -29.91 24.10
N GLN A 425 -17.79 -29.13 23.83
CA GLN A 425 -16.49 -29.58 23.30
C GLN A 425 -15.40 -29.63 24.38
N GLY A 426 -15.77 -29.41 25.65
CA GLY A 426 -14.85 -29.47 26.79
C GLY A 426 -13.99 -28.22 26.98
N VAL A 427 -14.31 -27.11 26.30
CA VAL A 427 -13.54 -25.86 26.38
C VAL A 427 -13.63 -25.24 27.77
N THR A 428 -12.47 -24.83 28.29
CA THR A 428 -12.33 -24.13 29.57
C THR A 428 -12.12 -22.64 29.37
N PHE A 429 -12.70 -21.83 30.26
CA PHE A 429 -12.60 -20.37 30.25
C PHE A 429 -11.74 -19.90 31.44
N PRO A 430 -11.04 -18.75 31.33
CA PRO A 430 -11.05 -17.84 30.19
C PRO A 430 -10.24 -18.35 28.98
N ILE A 431 -10.64 -17.94 27.78
CA ILE A 431 -9.84 -18.14 26.56
C ILE A 431 -8.73 -17.09 26.53
N HIS A 432 -7.48 -17.56 26.47
CA HIS A 432 -6.31 -16.71 26.40
C HIS A 432 -5.89 -16.50 24.94
N LEU A 433 -5.88 -15.25 24.46
CA LEU A 433 -5.37 -14.91 23.13
C LEU A 433 -4.04 -14.17 23.26
N ASP A 434 -2.94 -14.83 22.90
CA ASP A 434 -1.63 -14.19 22.82
C ASP A 434 -1.54 -13.33 21.56
N VAL A 435 -1.09 -12.08 21.74
CA VAL A 435 -0.87 -11.12 20.66
C VAL A 435 0.53 -10.53 20.76
N ALA A 436 1.35 -10.75 19.75
CA ALA A 436 2.69 -10.19 19.67
C ALA A 436 2.66 -8.71 19.28
N VAL A 437 3.51 -7.89 19.91
CA VAL A 437 3.75 -6.49 19.55
C VAL A 437 5.24 -6.16 19.65
N ASP A 438 5.74 -5.34 18.72
CA ASP A 438 7.09 -4.78 18.84
C ASP A 438 7.12 -3.77 20.02
N GLN A 439 7.90 -4.10 21.05
CA GLN A 439 8.02 -3.30 22.28
C GLN A 439 8.59 -1.89 22.03
N THR A 440 9.29 -1.67 20.91
CA THR A 440 9.84 -0.37 20.55
C THR A 440 8.77 0.56 19.96
N SER A 441 7.67 0.02 19.44
CA SER A 441 6.55 0.77 18.87
C SER A 441 5.52 1.13 19.92
N LYS A 442 5.62 2.34 20.48
CA LYS A 442 4.67 2.86 21.48
C LYS A 442 3.22 2.82 20.99
N ASN A 443 2.98 3.16 19.71
CA ASN A 443 1.64 3.14 19.13
C ASN A 443 1.09 1.71 19.01
N ALA A 444 1.92 0.73 18.64
CA ALA A 444 1.47 -0.67 18.56
C ALA A 444 1.13 -1.22 19.96
N VAL A 445 1.98 -0.94 20.96
CA VAL A 445 1.75 -1.38 22.35
C VAL A 445 0.49 -0.75 22.95
N THR A 446 0.31 0.57 22.80
CA THR A 446 -0.89 1.26 23.31
C THR A 446 -2.15 0.85 22.55
N GLY A 447 -2.07 0.71 21.23
CA GLY A 447 -3.12 0.14 20.38
C GLY A 447 -3.57 -1.22 20.89
N MET A 448 -2.64 -2.16 21.09
CA MET A 448 -3.01 -3.51 21.53
C MET A 448 -3.53 -3.57 22.96
N ASN A 449 -3.06 -2.70 23.85
CA ASN A 449 -3.65 -2.54 25.18
C ASN A 449 -5.09 -1.99 25.10
N SER A 450 -5.40 -1.12 24.13
CA SER A 450 -6.78 -0.70 23.87
C SER A 450 -7.64 -1.88 23.44
N VAL A 451 -7.14 -2.75 22.54
CA VAL A 451 -7.83 -4.00 22.13
C VAL A 451 -8.09 -4.90 23.33
N LYS A 452 -7.07 -5.12 24.18
CA LYS A 452 -7.21 -5.87 25.43
C LYS A 452 -8.34 -5.31 26.29
N GLN A 453 -8.31 -4.01 26.57
CA GLN A 453 -9.31 -3.37 27.42
C GLN A 453 -10.73 -3.49 26.85
N THR A 454 -10.90 -3.31 25.54
CA THR A 454 -12.24 -3.35 24.92
C THR A 454 -12.78 -4.77 24.88
N LEU A 455 -11.98 -5.76 24.49
CA LEU A 455 -12.42 -7.16 24.42
C LEU A 455 -12.77 -7.71 25.82
N GLU A 456 -11.90 -7.48 26.81
CA GLU A 456 -12.12 -7.98 28.17
C GLU A 456 -13.30 -7.28 28.88
N SER A 457 -13.54 -6.00 28.58
CA SER A 457 -14.69 -5.28 29.15
C SER A 457 -16.02 -5.65 28.50
N VAL A 458 -16.04 -5.92 27.19
CA VAL A 458 -17.28 -6.26 26.45
C VAL A 458 -17.66 -7.72 26.65
N LEU A 459 -16.71 -8.65 26.57
CA LEU A 459 -16.95 -10.08 26.66
C LEU A 459 -16.76 -10.64 28.08
N GLY A 460 -16.09 -9.90 28.97
CA GLY A 460 -15.82 -10.26 30.36
C GLY A 460 -14.48 -10.98 30.55
N ALA A 461 -13.67 -10.53 31.50
CA ALA A 461 -12.34 -11.10 31.79
C ALA A 461 -12.37 -12.55 32.29
N ASP A 462 -13.49 -13.00 32.88
CA ASP A 462 -13.69 -14.42 33.24
C ASP A 462 -13.92 -15.32 32.02
N ASN A 463 -14.17 -14.71 30.85
CA ASN A 463 -14.46 -15.40 29.60
C ASN A 463 -13.30 -15.28 28.60
N ILE A 464 -12.65 -14.14 28.51
CA ILE A 464 -11.55 -13.91 27.56
C ILE A 464 -10.46 -13.07 28.21
N VAL A 465 -9.20 -13.40 27.91
CA VAL A 465 -8.02 -12.63 28.33
C VAL A 465 -7.16 -12.41 27.09
N ILE A 466 -6.74 -11.16 26.86
CA ILE A 466 -5.80 -10.79 25.79
C ILE A 466 -4.42 -10.63 26.40
N ASP A 467 -3.49 -11.50 26.02
CA ASP A 467 -2.14 -11.55 26.54
C ASP A 467 -1.19 -10.84 25.56
N VAL A 468 -0.86 -9.59 25.85
CA VAL A 468 0.02 -8.77 25.00
C VAL A 468 1.48 -9.15 25.22
N GLN A 469 2.07 -9.85 24.26
CA GLN A 469 3.46 -10.28 24.25
C GLN A 469 4.33 -9.16 23.65
N GLN A 470 5.00 -8.39 24.50
CA GLN A 470 5.95 -7.35 24.07
C GLN A 470 7.30 -8.00 23.72
N LEU A 471 7.67 -7.97 22.44
CA LEU A 471 8.84 -8.65 21.90
C LEU A 471 9.87 -7.66 21.37
N SER A 472 11.12 -8.12 21.21
CA SER A 472 12.12 -7.37 20.41
C SER A 472 11.65 -7.26 18.95
N THR A 473 12.15 -6.28 18.19
CA THR A 473 11.80 -6.12 16.77
C THR A 473 12.09 -7.38 15.95
N ASP A 474 13.23 -8.03 16.19
CA ASP A 474 13.61 -9.25 15.49
C ASP A 474 12.67 -10.41 15.84
N ASP A 475 12.36 -10.60 17.12
CA ASP A 475 11.43 -11.66 17.55
C ASP A 475 10.02 -11.40 17.02
N PHE A 476 9.51 -10.18 17.11
CA PHE A 476 8.20 -9.78 16.56
C PHE A 476 8.10 -10.11 15.06
N ASN A 477 9.14 -9.77 14.29
CA ASN A 477 9.17 -10.09 12.87
C ASN A 477 9.22 -11.60 12.63
N ASN A 478 10.01 -12.35 13.41
CA ASN A 478 10.19 -13.79 13.24
C ASN A 478 8.97 -14.63 13.64
N VAL A 479 8.15 -14.18 14.59
CA VAL A 479 6.90 -14.89 14.97
C VAL A 479 5.72 -14.57 14.05
N ALA A 480 5.81 -13.50 13.29
CA ALA A 480 4.76 -13.02 12.38
C ALA A 480 5.31 -12.86 10.96
N PHE A 481 5.56 -11.64 10.51
CA PHE A 481 5.79 -11.31 9.10
C PHE A 481 6.84 -12.19 8.40
N LEU A 482 8.00 -12.40 9.02
CA LEU A 482 9.14 -13.17 8.50
C LEU A 482 9.05 -14.68 8.78
N ALA A 483 8.04 -15.16 9.52
CA ALA A 483 7.87 -16.58 9.79
C ALA A 483 7.68 -17.35 8.46
N PRO A 484 8.57 -18.31 8.15
CA PRO A 484 8.64 -18.92 6.82
C PRO A 484 7.53 -19.96 6.60
N THR A 485 7.10 -20.65 7.65
CA THR A 485 6.04 -21.66 7.58
C THR A 485 4.85 -21.29 8.46
N PRO A 486 3.66 -21.87 8.21
CA PRO A 486 2.51 -21.70 9.10
C PRO A 486 2.77 -22.20 10.53
N ALA A 487 3.66 -23.19 10.71
CA ALA A 487 4.00 -23.75 12.02
C ALA A 487 4.81 -22.80 12.90
N ASP A 488 5.59 -21.92 12.28
CA ASP A 488 6.47 -20.95 12.97
C ASP A 488 5.72 -19.70 13.43
N ARG A 489 4.46 -19.52 13.01
CA ARG A 489 3.62 -18.37 13.36
C ARG A 489 3.13 -18.51 14.80
N ASP A 490 3.66 -17.68 15.71
CA ASP A 490 3.52 -17.84 17.17
C ASP A 490 2.64 -16.74 17.81
N TYR A 491 1.34 -16.77 17.51
CA TYR A 491 0.29 -15.89 18.06
C TYR A 491 -1.07 -16.58 17.95
N ASP A 492 -2.07 -16.16 18.73
CA ASP A 492 -3.47 -16.59 18.49
C ASP A 492 -4.25 -15.53 17.71
N LEU A 493 -3.95 -14.25 17.96
CA LEU A 493 -4.51 -13.10 17.26
C LEU A 493 -3.35 -12.20 16.82
N ASN A 494 -3.37 -11.76 15.56
CA ASN A 494 -2.34 -10.90 14.99
C ASN A 494 -2.96 -9.68 14.32
N PHE A 495 -2.17 -8.63 14.13
CA PHE A 495 -2.51 -7.46 13.31
C PHE A 495 -1.59 -7.41 12.10
N ASP A 496 -2.16 -7.59 10.91
CA ASP A 496 -1.42 -7.69 9.64
C ASP A 496 -2.07 -6.77 8.58
N GLY A 497 -1.44 -6.68 7.42
CA GLY A 497 -1.87 -5.78 6.36
C GLY A 497 -1.70 -6.35 4.97
N TRP A 498 -2.52 -5.85 4.05
CA TRP A 498 -2.38 -6.14 2.63
C TRP A 498 -2.57 -4.88 1.78
N VAL A 499 -1.90 -4.84 0.64
CA VAL A 499 -1.99 -3.76 -0.35
C VAL A 499 -2.31 -4.38 -1.71
N GLY A 500 -3.25 -3.80 -2.46
CA GLY A 500 -3.57 -4.27 -3.79
C GLY A 500 -2.51 -3.91 -4.83
N ASP A 501 -2.21 -4.87 -5.71
CA ASP A 501 -1.19 -4.77 -6.75
C ASP A 501 -1.78 -4.33 -8.11
N TYR A 502 -3.02 -4.75 -8.39
CA TYR A 502 -3.73 -4.51 -9.64
C TYR A 502 -5.24 -4.31 -9.42
N GLN A 503 -5.92 -3.71 -10.40
CA GLN A 503 -7.27 -3.16 -10.24
C GLN A 503 -8.37 -4.22 -10.38
N ASP A 504 -8.34 -5.21 -9.48
CA ASP A 504 -9.35 -6.26 -9.40
C ASP A 504 -9.48 -6.75 -7.94
N PRO A 505 -10.69 -7.01 -7.42
CA PRO A 505 -10.85 -7.50 -6.04
C PRO A 505 -10.04 -8.77 -5.73
N SER A 506 -9.73 -9.60 -6.73
CA SER A 506 -8.85 -10.77 -6.55
C SER A 506 -7.49 -10.44 -5.94
N THR A 507 -6.94 -9.25 -6.17
CA THR A 507 -5.64 -8.85 -5.60
C THR A 507 -5.64 -8.87 -4.07
N TYR A 508 -6.82 -8.72 -3.44
CA TYR A 508 -7.00 -8.81 -1.99
C TYR A 508 -7.54 -10.17 -1.56
N LEU A 509 -8.40 -10.79 -2.36
CA LEU A 509 -9.19 -11.95 -1.95
C LEU A 509 -8.53 -13.30 -2.27
N ASN A 510 -7.86 -13.42 -3.43
CA ASN A 510 -7.21 -14.65 -3.87
C ASN A 510 -6.00 -15.10 -3.02
N PRO A 511 -5.22 -14.22 -2.36
CA PRO A 511 -4.15 -14.64 -1.44
C PRO A 511 -4.59 -15.63 -0.34
N PHE A 512 -5.89 -15.67 -0.03
CA PHE A 512 -6.50 -16.48 1.02
C PHE A 512 -7.19 -17.76 0.51
N ASN A 513 -7.04 -18.11 -0.77
CA ASN A 513 -7.66 -19.32 -1.30
C ASN A 513 -7.03 -20.58 -0.69
N ALA A 514 -7.81 -21.65 -0.57
CA ALA A 514 -7.46 -22.88 0.15
C ALA A 514 -6.50 -23.81 -0.60
N GLU A 515 -6.31 -23.62 -1.91
CA GLU A 515 -5.56 -24.56 -2.75
C GLU A 515 -4.10 -24.15 -2.93
N ASP A 516 -3.85 -22.87 -3.19
CA ASP A 516 -2.52 -22.32 -3.45
C ASP A 516 -2.31 -20.91 -2.88
N GLY A 517 -3.23 -20.42 -2.03
CA GLY A 517 -3.14 -19.10 -1.42
C GLY A 517 -1.92 -18.98 -0.50
N PHE A 518 -0.91 -18.24 -0.92
CA PHE A 518 0.34 -18.06 -0.15
C PHE A 518 0.12 -17.41 1.23
N TYR A 519 -1.04 -16.79 1.46
CA TYR A 519 -1.36 -16.07 2.68
C TYR A 519 -2.21 -16.88 3.66
N LEU A 520 -2.57 -18.13 3.35
CA LEU A 520 -3.15 -19.07 4.33
C LEU A 520 -2.27 -19.24 5.57
N LYS A 521 -0.95 -19.05 5.42
CA LYS A 521 0.02 -19.16 6.51
C LYS A 521 -0.27 -18.24 7.69
N ILE A 522 -0.95 -17.09 7.50
CA ILE A 522 -1.29 -16.22 8.62
C ILE A 522 -2.36 -16.85 9.53
N PHE A 523 -3.13 -17.80 9.01
CA PHE A 523 -4.09 -18.60 9.77
C PHE A 523 -3.44 -19.83 10.41
N GLY A 524 -2.13 -20.04 10.24
CA GLY A 524 -1.43 -21.25 10.64
C GLY A 524 -1.74 -22.45 9.75
N LEU A 525 -2.32 -22.24 8.57
CA LEU A 525 -2.76 -23.31 7.67
C LEU A 525 -1.77 -23.53 6.53
N ASP A 526 -1.47 -24.80 6.27
CA ASP A 526 -0.84 -25.29 5.05
C ASP A 526 -1.91 -25.94 4.15
N ALA A 527 -1.96 -25.53 2.88
CA ALA A 527 -2.95 -26.01 1.91
C ALA A 527 -2.91 -27.54 1.69
N GLN A 528 -1.74 -28.16 1.83
CA GLN A 528 -1.56 -29.58 1.59
C GLN A 528 -1.73 -30.40 2.88
N GLU A 529 -1.29 -29.88 4.03
CA GLU A 529 -1.33 -30.62 5.30
C GLU A 529 -2.67 -30.48 6.04
N ASP A 530 -3.31 -29.30 6.01
CA ASP A 530 -4.40 -28.95 6.94
C ASP A 530 -5.80 -29.04 6.32
N LYS A 531 -6.00 -29.91 5.33
CA LYS A 531 -7.25 -30.06 4.55
C LYS A 531 -8.51 -30.20 5.42
N ALA A 532 -8.43 -30.94 6.52
CA ALA A 532 -9.57 -31.11 7.42
C ALA A 532 -9.98 -29.81 8.13
N LYS A 533 -9.01 -28.97 8.53
CA LYS A 533 -9.28 -27.67 9.15
C LYS A 533 -9.76 -26.65 8.13
N ILE A 534 -9.19 -26.67 6.92
CA ILE A 534 -9.64 -25.87 5.78
C ILE A 534 -11.13 -26.15 5.50
N ALA A 535 -11.51 -27.43 5.42
CA ALA A 535 -12.89 -27.85 5.20
C ALA A 535 -13.82 -27.44 6.35
N SER A 536 -13.38 -27.58 7.62
CA SER A 536 -14.19 -27.21 8.78
C SER A 536 -14.46 -25.70 8.88
N LEU A 537 -13.55 -24.89 8.34
CA LEU A 537 -13.70 -23.43 8.22
C LEU A 537 -14.50 -23.00 6.99
N GLY A 538 -14.82 -23.93 6.08
CA GLY A 538 -15.52 -23.65 4.84
C GLY A 538 -14.68 -22.92 3.79
N LEU A 539 -13.35 -22.91 3.92
CA LEU A 539 -12.44 -22.23 2.98
C LEU A 539 -12.48 -22.85 1.57
N ASP A 540 -12.89 -24.12 1.44
CA ASP A 540 -13.19 -24.74 0.14
C ASP A 540 -14.35 -24.02 -0.59
N THR A 541 -15.37 -23.60 0.17
CA THR A 541 -16.50 -22.83 -0.38
C THR A 541 -16.04 -21.47 -0.84
N TYR A 542 -15.25 -20.78 -0.02
CA TYR A 542 -14.63 -19.50 -0.38
C TYR A 542 -13.79 -19.62 -1.66
N THR A 543 -12.95 -20.64 -1.74
CA THR A 543 -12.10 -20.90 -2.92
C THR A 543 -12.94 -21.15 -4.18
N LYS A 544 -14.05 -21.88 -4.05
CA LYS A 544 -14.99 -22.06 -5.16
C LYS A 544 -15.63 -20.74 -5.60
N MET A 545 -16.00 -19.86 -4.67
CA MET A 545 -16.53 -18.53 -4.99
C MET A 545 -15.51 -17.68 -5.76
N LEU A 546 -14.24 -17.71 -5.32
CA LEU A 546 -13.15 -17.01 -6.02
C LEU A 546 -12.96 -17.54 -7.44
N LYS A 547 -12.93 -18.86 -7.62
CA LYS A 547 -12.82 -19.48 -8.96
C LYS A 547 -13.99 -19.14 -9.88
N ASP A 548 -15.20 -19.10 -9.33
CA ASP A 548 -16.38 -18.69 -10.08
C ASP A 548 -16.28 -17.22 -10.52
N ALA A 549 -15.81 -16.32 -9.64
CA ALA A 549 -15.49 -14.95 -9.98
C ALA A 549 -14.38 -14.86 -11.06
N ASP A 550 -13.30 -15.63 -10.90
CA ASP A 550 -12.17 -15.68 -11.84
C ASP A 550 -12.56 -16.17 -13.23
N SER A 551 -13.58 -17.01 -13.33
CA SER A 551 -14.11 -17.51 -14.60
C SER A 551 -14.91 -16.45 -15.39
N GLU A 552 -15.42 -15.41 -14.71
CA GLU A 552 -16.12 -14.30 -15.34
C GLU A 552 -15.10 -13.26 -15.84
N ASN A 553 -14.86 -13.28 -17.15
CA ASN A 553 -13.89 -12.42 -17.82
C ASN A 553 -14.51 -11.55 -18.92
N LYS A 554 -15.84 -11.61 -19.09
CA LYS A 554 -16.56 -10.86 -20.12
C LYS A 554 -17.33 -9.68 -19.55
N ASP A 555 -17.91 -9.87 -18.36
CA ASP A 555 -18.66 -8.84 -17.66
C ASP A 555 -17.95 -8.49 -16.35
N VAL A 556 -17.24 -7.36 -16.36
CA VAL A 556 -16.48 -6.87 -15.21
C VAL A 556 -17.39 -6.54 -14.02
N ALA A 557 -18.59 -6.02 -14.26
CA ALA A 557 -19.54 -5.72 -13.19
C ALA A 557 -19.99 -7.01 -12.49
N LYS A 558 -20.34 -8.04 -13.26
CA LYS A 558 -20.71 -9.36 -12.74
C LYS A 558 -19.55 -10.07 -12.04
N ARG A 559 -18.32 -9.92 -12.55
CA ARG A 559 -17.09 -10.40 -11.88
C ARG A 559 -16.97 -9.78 -10.49
N TYR A 560 -17.14 -8.46 -10.37
CA TYR A 560 -17.09 -7.76 -9.09
C TYR A 560 -18.25 -8.13 -8.16
N GLU A 561 -19.45 -8.38 -8.67
CA GLU A 561 -20.55 -8.91 -7.85
C GLU A 561 -20.22 -10.27 -7.23
N LYS A 562 -19.57 -11.18 -7.98
CA LYS A 562 -19.13 -12.48 -7.46
C LYS A 562 -18.02 -12.33 -6.40
N TYR A 563 -17.08 -11.42 -6.60
CA TYR A 563 -16.10 -11.12 -5.55
C TYR A 563 -16.71 -10.47 -4.32
N ALA A 564 -17.76 -9.65 -4.49
CA ALA A 564 -18.48 -9.08 -3.36
C ALA A 564 -19.17 -10.16 -2.53
N GLU A 565 -19.66 -11.24 -3.15
CA GLU A 565 -20.16 -12.43 -2.46
C GLU A 565 -19.05 -13.15 -1.67
N ALA A 566 -17.87 -13.33 -2.27
CA ALA A 566 -16.72 -13.93 -1.58
C ALA A 566 -16.25 -13.06 -0.39
N GLN A 567 -16.21 -11.74 -0.53
CA GLN A 567 -15.86 -10.85 0.57
C GLN A 567 -16.93 -10.84 1.66
N ALA A 568 -18.22 -10.90 1.32
CA ALA A 568 -19.28 -11.04 2.30
C ALA A 568 -19.13 -12.33 3.11
N TRP A 569 -18.79 -13.45 2.44
CA TRP A 569 -18.45 -14.71 3.12
C TRP A 569 -17.28 -14.54 4.10
N MET A 570 -16.22 -13.85 3.71
CA MET A 570 -15.05 -13.62 4.57
C MET A 570 -15.40 -12.82 5.83
N ILE A 571 -16.18 -11.74 5.67
CA ILE A 571 -16.65 -10.89 6.78
C ILE A 571 -17.51 -11.72 7.75
N ASP A 572 -18.48 -12.46 7.22
CA ASP A 572 -19.37 -13.29 8.01
C ASP A 572 -18.61 -14.37 8.81
N ASN A 573 -17.54 -14.94 8.23
CA ASN A 573 -16.71 -15.92 8.93
C ASN A 573 -15.73 -15.30 9.94
N SER A 574 -15.50 -13.99 9.89
CA SER A 574 -14.62 -13.24 10.80
C SER A 574 -13.23 -13.87 10.97
N LEU A 575 -12.70 -14.47 9.90
CA LEU A 575 -11.31 -14.95 9.83
C LEU A 575 -10.34 -13.77 9.67
N ILE A 576 -10.77 -12.76 8.90
CA ILE A 576 -10.15 -11.46 8.74
C ILE A 576 -11.11 -10.41 9.27
N MET A 577 -10.62 -9.58 10.19
CA MET A 577 -11.36 -8.49 10.81
C MET A 577 -10.70 -7.17 10.42
N SER A 578 -11.12 -6.60 9.29
CA SER A 578 -10.66 -5.29 8.81
C SER A 578 -10.82 -4.23 9.88
N ALA A 579 -9.81 -3.38 10.04
CA ALA A 579 -9.74 -2.39 11.11
C ALA A 579 -9.45 -0.99 10.59
N MET A 580 -8.41 -0.83 9.76
CA MET A 580 -7.97 0.49 9.31
C MET A 580 -7.22 0.46 7.98
N SER A 581 -6.99 1.63 7.41
CA SER A 581 -6.09 1.85 6.29
C SER A 581 -4.93 2.74 6.69
N SER A 582 -3.93 2.84 5.81
CA SER A 582 -3.02 3.97 5.83
C SER A 582 -3.71 5.18 5.19
N GLY A 583 -3.10 6.37 5.30
CA GLY A 583 -3.78 7.64 5.01
C GLY A 583 -4.72 8.07 6.13
N GLY A 584 -5.62 9.04 5.88
CA GLY A 584 -6.50 9.62 6.91
C GLY A 584 -5.77 10.41 8.01
N THR A 585 -4.47 10.68 7.82
CA THR A 585 -3.58 11.28 8.82
C THR A 585 -3.55 12.81 8.73
N ALA A 586 -3.36 13.44 9.88
CA ALA A 586 -3.31 14.91 10.00
C ALA A 586 -1.98 15.48 9.47
N SER A 587 -2.07 16.58 8.72
CA SER A 587 -0.91 17.33 8.27
C SER A 587 -1.20 18.81 8.14
N VAL A 588 -0.12 19.61 8.11
CA VAL A 588 -0.13 20.97 7.57
C VAL A 588 0.71 20.98 6.30
N THR A 589 0.24 21.64 5.24
CA THR A 589 0.86 21.48 3.92
C THR A 589 0.74 22.73 3.05
N LYS A 590 1.71 22.89 2.16
CA LYS A 590 1.69 23.83 1.02
C LYS A 590 1.47 23.12 -0.31
N VAL A 591 1.29 21.79 -0.30
CA VAL A 591 0.91 21.02 -1.49
C VAL A 591 -0.51 21.39 -1.87
N THR A 592 -0.71 21.80 -3.12
CA THR A 592 -2.06 22.07 -3.64
C THR A 592 -2.88 20.78 -3.60
N PRO A 593 -4.05 20.76 -2.93
CA PRO A 593 -4.84 19.54 -2.77
C PRO A 593 -5.24 18.92 -4.12
N PHE A 594 -5.22 17.58 -4.18
CA PHE A 594 -5.70 16.78 -5.33
C PHE A 594 -5.04 17.08 -6.69
N THR A 595 -3.84 17.68 -6.70
CA THR A 595 -3.06 17.83 -7.95
C THR A 595 -2.14 16.65 -8.22
N ARG A 596 -1.71 15.90 -7.20
CA ARG A 596 -0.83 14.73 -7.39
C ARG A 596 -1.57 13.63 -8.18
N GLY A 597 -0.80 12.73 -8.79
CA GLY A 597 -1.37 11.46 -9.25
C GLY A 597 -2.06 10.74 -8.08
N TYR A 598 -3.14 10.04 -8.37
CA TYR A 598 -3.88 9.24 -7.40
C TYR A 598 -4.00 7.84 -7.95
N SER A 599 -3.62 6.84 -7.18
CA SER A 599 -3.79 5.45 -7.57
C SER A 599 -4.02 4.56 -6.36
N LEU A 600 -4.86 3.55 -6.56
CA LEU A 600 -5.02 2.44 -5.64
C LEU A 600 -4.27 1.18 -6.12
N VAL A 601 -3.48 1.26 -7.19
CA VAL A 601 -2.76 0.13 -7.79
C VAL A 601 -1.39 0.56 -8.34
N GLY A 602 -0.45 -0.38 -8.43
CA GLY A 602 0.90 -0.10 -8.89
C GLY A 602 1.60 1.03 -8.12
N ILE A 603 2.62 1.62 -8.77
CA ILE A 603 3.48 2.64 -8.14
C ILE A 603 3.32 4.02 -8.80
N LYS A 604 2.77 4.09 -10.02
CA LYS A 604 2.61 5.33 -10.79
C LYS A 604 1.33 6.08 -10.45
N GLY A 605 1.36 6.82 -9.35
CA GLY A 605 0.23 7.57 -8.81
C GLY A 605 0.03 7.35 -7.32
N ASP A 606 0.94 6.62 -6.66
CA ASP A 606 0.98 6.52 -5.21
C ASP A 606 1.38 7.87 -4.56
N GLY A 607 1.37 7.90 -3.22
CA GLY A 607 1.72 9.11 -2.46
C GLY A 607 3.15 9.62 -2.67
N ASN A 608 4.03 8.81 -3.27
CA ASN A 608 5.44 9.13 -3.52
C ASN A 608 5.69 9.64 -4.95
N ASN A 609 4.69 9.61 -5.83
CA ASN A 609 4.81 10.14 -7.18
C ASN A 609 4.66 11.68 -7.22
N TYR A 610 5.62 12.36 -7.85
CA TYR A 610 5.70 13.82 -7.85
C TYR A 610 5.39 14.50 -9.20
N LYS A 611 5.01 13.74 -10.24
CA LYS A 611 4.83 14.27 -11.61
C LYS A 611 3.83 15.43 -11.68
N TYR A 612 2.66 15.29 -11.06
CA TYR A 612 1.59 16.29 -11.12
C TYR A 612 1.54 17.25 -9.92
N MET A 613 2.48 17.12 -8.97
CA MET A 613 2.45 17.90 -7.74
C MET A 613 2.61 19.40 -8.01
N LYS A 614 1.79 20.21 -7.33
CA LYS A 614 1.95 21.66 -7.29
C LYS A 614 2.08 22.14 -5.84
N LEU A 615 2.84 23.21 -5.65
CA LEU A 615 2.94 23.93 -4.39
C LEU A 615 2.23 25.28 -4.52
N GLN A 616 1.56 25.68 -3.45
CA GLN A 616 1.02 27.02 -3.26
C GLN A 616 1.86 27.79 -2.23
N LYS A 617 1.78 29.12 -2.31
CA LYS A 617 2.54 30.02 -1.43
C LYS A 617 2.16 29.87 0.04
N ASP A 618 0.85 29.94 0.30
CA ASP A 618 0.28 29.92 1.64
C ASP A 618 -0.09 28.51 2.05
N THR A 619 -0.04 28.23 3.35
CA THR A 619 -0.49 26.94 3.90
C THR A 619 -1.95 26.69 3.53
N VAL A 620 -2.25 25.48 3.05
CA VAL A 620 -3.60 25.05 2.72
C VAL A 620 -4.49 25.21 3.95
N THR A 621 -5.65 25.84 3.77
CA THR A 621 -6.67 25.88 4.82
C THR A 621 -7.57 24.66 4.75
N THR A 622 -8.17 24.27 5.88
CA THR A 622 -9.17 23.19 5.94
C THR A 622 -10.31 23.48 4.97
N LYS A 623 -10.76 24.75 4.86
CA LYS A 623 -11.78 25.15 3.89
C LYS A 623 -11.33 24.91 2.44
N GLN A 624 -10.12 25.32 2.07
CA GLN A 624 -9.58 25.08 0.72
C GLN A 624 -9.48 23.59 0.42
N TYR A 625 -9.06 22.78 1.40
CA TYR A 625 -8.96 21.34 1.23
C TYR A 625 -10.31 20.68 0.99
N GLU A 626 -11.32 20.99 1.82
CA GLU A 626 -12.66 20.40 1.69
C GLU A 626 -13.36 20.87 0.39
N GLU A 627 -13.20 22.13 -0.02
CA GLU A 627 -13.71 22.62 -1.30
C GLU A 627 -13.04 21.90 -2.49
N ALA A 628 -11.71 21.72 -2.42
CA ALA A 628 -10.97 21.00 -3.45
C ALA A 628 -11.34 19.50 -3.48
N LYS A 629 -11.60 18.90 -2.31
CA LYS A 629 -12.02 17.50 -2.18
C LYS A 629 -13.37 17.26 -2.82
N ALA A 630 -14.37 18.07 -2.46
CA ALA A 630 -15.71 17.95 -3.02
C ALA A 630 -15.71 18.13 -4.55
N LYS A 631 -14.91 19.08 -5.04
CA LYS A 631 -14.71 19.27 -6.48
C LYS A 631 -14.04 18.05 -7.12
N TRP A 632 -12.95 17.56 -6.53
CA TRP A 632 -12.22 16.40 -7.02
C TRP A 632 -13.10 15.15 -7.06
N GLU A 633 -13.89 14.86 -6.03
CA GLU A 633 -14.82 13.72 -6.01
C GLU A 633 -15.84 13.78 -7.15
N GLN A 634 -16.39 14.97 -7.42
CA GLN A 634 -17.33 15.17 -8.53
C GLN A 634 -16.66 15.00 -9.90
N GLU A 635 -15.43 15.50 -10.07
CA GLU A 635 -14.66 15.38 -11.30
C GLU A 635 -14.20 13.92 -11.53
N SER A 636 -13.74 13.24 -10.47
CA SER A 636 -13.32 11.84 -10.49
C SER A 636 -14.45 10.92 -10.95
N LYS A 637 -15.68 11.11 -10.45
CA LYS A 637 -16.83 10.31 -10.91
C LYS A 637 -17.02 10.41 -12.43
N LYS A 638 -16.99 11.63 -12.98
CA LYS A 638 -17.13 11.86 -14.43
C LYS A 638 -15.95 11.31 -15.22
N ALA A 639 -14.74 11.44 -14.69
CA ALA A 639 -13.52 10.96 -15.32
C ALA A 639 -13.51 9.43 -15.40
N ILE A 640 -13.90 8.73 -14.34
CA ILE A 640 -14.04 7.27 -14.29
C ILE A 640 -15.08 6.78 -15.29
N GLU A 641 -16.28 7.38 -15.30
CA GLU A 641 -17.34 7.02 -16.27
C GLU A 641 -16.88 7.21 -17.73
N LYS A 642 -16.07 8.25 -17.99
CA LYS A 642 -15.49 8.50 -19.30
C LYS A 642 -14.42 7.46 -19.66
N ALA A 643 -13.48 7.19 -18.75
CA ALA A 643 -12.41 6.23 -18.96
C ALA A 643 -12.94 4.81 -19.21
N GLN A 644 -14.00 4.40 -18.50
CA GLN A 644 -14.66 3.11 -18.73
C GLN A 644 -15.24 2.98 -20.14
N LYS A 645 -15.87 4.05 -20.67
CA LYS A 645 -16.40 4.07 -22.05
C LYS A 645 -15.28 4.10 -23.09
N GLU A 646 -14.21 4.84 -22.81
CA GLU A 646 -13.07 4.92 -23.73
C GLU A 646 -12.28 3.60 -23.78
N ALA A 647 -12.24 2.83 -22.69
CA ALA A 647 -11.62 1.51 -22.66
C ALA A 647 -12.19 0.55 -23.71
N GLU A 648 -13.50 0.62 -24.01
CA GLU A 648 -14.15 -0.20 -25.04
C GLU A 648 -13.60 0.08 -26.44
N ASN A 649 -13.13 1.30 -26.72
CA ASN A 649 -12.56 1.67 -28.02
C ASN A 649 -11.21 0.99 -28.29
N HIS A 650 -10.57 0.44 -27.27
CA HIS A 650 -9.31 -0.28 -27.41
C HIS A 650 -9.51 -1.74 -27.79
N ILE A 651 -10.73 -2.29 -27.74
CA ILE A 651 -11.04 -3.66 -28.14
C ILE A 651 -11.17 -3.74 -29.66
N LYS A 652 -10.42 -4.66 -30.30
CA LYS A 652 -10.37 -4.85 -31.76
C LYS A 652 -10.79 -6.23 -32.23
#